data_AF-A0A1E3NTD8-F1
#
_entry.id   AF-A0A1E3NTD8-F1
#
_cell.length_a   1.000
_cell.length_b   1.000
_cell.length_c   1.000
_cell.angle_alpha   90.00
_cell.angle_beta   90.00
_cell.angle_gamma   90.00
#
_symmetry.space_group_name_H-M   'P 1'
#
loop_
_entity.id
_entity.type
_entity.pdbx_description
1 polymer ?
#
loop_
_entity_poly.entity_id
_entity_poly.type
_entity_poly.pdbx_seq_one_letter_code
_entity_poly.pdbx_strand_id
1 'polypeptide(L)'
;MVESWKSIVEKKRAALASAIPKEWVKPELKEDMISKGFVKTRDYLDTILPKEEIEITSKTIPELSKLISTNELSAVQVTKAFTHRAMLAHQILGCCSEIFVDQALKRAAELDETFKETGKTVGALHGIPISLKDQVDLAQIPSSIGYVSLANQKKTQNALLADKLLEQGAVFFAKTCVPMAMMAPETASNLYPYNYSAANINLSSGGSSGGEGSLIAAGGARAGFGTDIGGSIRIPATYNGLFAIKPSVGRVSYLRVSNSYEAQESIPSVIGPLAQTLEEVEFMMETVVGAKCWLDDPKVLPLEWRKYVIPDKVKIGVWFDSGDVEPMPAITRVLGELFEDLSQAPGVEVVKVQWPDHSRLIKALFNVFGADGGKEILDECKKSGEPVHDLLDYLVGSKSPQPALDINGWWNLCQEVYRIKQIYLHFWKDNGLDAIVAPVMASTSVLPYSSVCLDYTGVCNLCDCSAVVLPLGTVDQKLDVLHPRESRSELEAKIRGQYDPKTFDGMPVCLQLITRKTEEEKGLALSQLVKTSSRFYTYNDGLQRKHIVHVPREVNPLYRMTDPSIRLRNAIKEDNYFIASRLLKRFPGLLDNIDPSNGWSNLHYSAYHNNYQISELLLKGIHNRFVSTSIRFAEQDSPAKPKSSAMYSQITDEDEIKLTFEKQTVLHVACLGDAAATLNLLLSYFNVCLDQRDMKGDTPSHICCTQGFSDCLSILLEKGAYPNIQDNNGDTLLHKAFQYSNIKCLELLIKYNADDQLLNNVGWKPVDVAFNTDIIQEYKTLKSGSVNRVPTDTVLVAKTPQTKYAPVKVTQNNVSSISFIPSNHNSSTANYPPRISLPSIQPRKYSLSSMLSDEYVDRFDPHDDTRSSSSSKNSRTSSPTGTSSPHLFMPRKTPQAGTNESNHQVTNKRYPQPPAISSSISSNGQGSTVSSPRRSNASNNSMQESPTSKRSSLSTRTFRSNSQLSEVSPLKGEHPQLVQQSTGSSAIKSGSSTPRHSFQGGYRSNSSYPVPLQVEEASSKLHDLKLKNVDRLKLDTKLGNIINNTSQENLVTSPATSQHHGGSSATDSNDNKSTSLDLSKRSKILSIPILSSRGRHNT
;
A
#
# COMPACT_ATOMS: atom_id res chain seq x y z
N MET A 1 -32.58 0.11 48.54
CA MET A 1 -31.61 1.18 48.20
C MET A 1 -31.41 1.16 46.69
N VAL A 2 -31.09 2.30 46.07
CA VAL A 2 -30.57 2.29 44.69
C VAL A 2 -29.18 1.66 44.72
N GLU A 3 -28.86 0.82 43.73
CA GLU A 3 -27.52 0.24 43.62
C GLU A 3 -26.50 1.33 43.26
N SER A 4 -25.36 1.38 43.94
CA SER A 4 -24.33 2.38 43.63
C SER A 4 -23.71 2.10 42.26
N TRP A 5 -23.42 3.14 41.48
CA TRP A 5 -22.78 2.99 40.16
C TRP A 5 -21.51 2.13 40.24
N LYS A 6 -20.73 2.26 41.33
CA LYS A 6 -19.53 1.42 41.57
C LYS A 6 -19.86 -0.07 41.63
N SER A 7 -20.94 -0.47 42.31
CA SER A 7 -21.35 -1.88 42.35
C SER A 7 -21.86 -2.39 40.99
N ILE A 8 -22.53 -1.54 40.22
CA ILE A 8 -22.93 -1.85 38.83
C ILE A 8 -21.68 -2.07 37.96
N VAL A 9 -20.67 -1.21 38.08
CA VAL A 9 -19.38 -1.32 37.37
C VAL A 9 -18.62 -2.58 37.78
N GLU A 10 -18.50 -2.86 39.08
CA GLU A 10 -17.87 -4.07 39.62
C GLU A 10 -18.53 -5.33 39.07
N LYS A 11 -19.87 -5.42 39.12
CA LYS A 11 -20.64 -6.53 38.55
C LYS A 11 -20.47 -6.64 37.04
N LYS A 12 -20.47 -5.53 36.29
CA LYS A 12 -20.30 -5.55 34.82
C LYS A 12 -18.92 -6.07 34.44
N ARG A 13 -17.87 -5.59 35.11
CA ARG A 13 -16.48 -6.04 34.87
C ARG A 13 -16.30 -7.51 35.28
N ALA A 14 -16.88 -7.94 36.39
CA ALA A 14 -16.87 -9.34 36.81
C ALA A 14 -17.62 -10.27 35.83
N ALA A 15 -18.77 -9.84 35.31
CA ALA A 15 -19.54 -10.57 34.30
C ALA A 15 -18.76 -10.67 32.97
N LEU A 16 -18.15 -9.58 32.51
CA LEU A 16 -17.33 -9.54 31.31
C LEU A 16 -16.11 -10.48 31.41
N ALA A 17 -15.39 -10.45 32.54
CA ALA A 17 -14.29 -11.38 32.80
C ALA A 17 -14.75 -12.85 32.90
N SER A 18 -15.94 -13.09 33.44
CA SER A 18 -16.54 -14.44 33.56
C SER A 18 -17.11 -14.98 32.24
N ALA A 19 -17.26 -14.14 31.22
CA ALA A 19 -17.71 -14.53 29.88
C ALA A 19 -16.56 -15.01 28.97
N ILE A 20 -15.30 -14.91 29.44
CA ILE A 20 -14.15 -15.53 28.79
C ILE A 20 -14.16 -17.04 29.14
N PRO A 21 -14.04 -17.96 28.15
CA PRO A 21 -13.86 -19.39 28.41
C PRO A 21 -12.69 -19.65 29.37
N LYS A 22 -12.89 -20.50 30.38
CA LYS A 22 -11.99 -20.62 31.54
C LYS A 22 -10.58 -21.08 31.15
N GLU A 23 -10.48 -21.88 30.10
CA GLU A 23 -9.24 -22.34 29.48
C GLU A 23 -8.44 -21.23 28.77
N TRP A 24 -9.06 -20.08 28.48
CA TRP A 24 -8.43 -18.92 27.83
C TRP A 24 -8.13 -17.77 28.81
N VAL A 25 -8.55 -17.90 30.07
CA VAL A 25 -8.20 -16.93 31.13
C VAL A 25 -6.73 -17.13 31.51
N LYS A 26 -5.92 -16.08 31.27
CA LYS A 26 -4.51 -16.03 31.63
C LYS A 26 -4.30 -14.80 32.54
N PRO A 27 -4.21 -14.99 33.87
CA PRO A 27 -3.79 -13.93 34.78
C PRO A 27 -2.43 -13.34 34.37
N GLU A 28 -2.20 -12.07 34.69
CA GLU A 28 -0.91 -11.39 34.51
C GLU A 28 -0.41 -11.34 33.04
N LEU A 29 -1.30 -11.52 32.05
CA LEU A 29 -0.95 -11.58 30.63
C LEU A 29 -0.35 -10.28 30.09
N LYS A 30 -0.76 -9.12 30.64
CA LYS A 30 -0.22 -7.81 30.27
C LYS A 30 1.17 -7.60 30.88
N GLU A 31 1.33 -8.04 32.11
CA GLU A 31 2.57 -7.99 32.88
C GLU A 31 3.63 -8.91 32.24
N ASP A 32 3.26 -10.11 31.81
CA ASP A 32 4.11 -11.02 31.04
C ASP A 32 4.57 -10.41 29.70
N MET A 33 3.64 -9.83 28.92
CA MET A 33 3.93 -9.09 27.69
C MET A 33 4.98 -7.98 27.92
N ILE A 34 4.77 -7.14 28.93
CA ILE A 34 5.66 -6.03 29.28
C ILE A 34 7.03 -6.56 29.77
N SER A 35 7.05 -7.59 30.61
CA SER A 35 8.29 -8.19 31.15
C SER A 35 9.20 -8.76 30.05
N LYS A 36 8.61 -9.24 28.96
CA LYS A 36 9.29 -9.75 27.77
C LYS A 36 9.67 -8.65 26.76
N GLY A 37 9.42 -7.38 27.08
CA GLY A 37 9.77 -6.23 26.26
C GLY A 37 8.86 -5.99 25.05
N PHE A 38 7.71 -6.63 24.95
CA PHE A 38 6.77 -6.41 23.86
C PHE A 38 5.93 -5.16 24.10
N VAL A 39 5.93 -4.24 23.12
CA VAL A 39 4.98 -3.11 23.07
C VAL A 39 3.81 -3.35 22.12
N LYS A 40 3.99 -4.20 21.09
CA LYS A 40 2.96 -4.56 20.10
C LYS A 40 2.23 -5.82 20.56
N THR A 41 0.92 -5.71 20.75
CA THR A 41 0.12 -6.81 21.34
C THR A 41 0.03 -8.01 20.41
N ARG A 42 -0.16 -7.81 19.10
CA ARG A 42 -0.21 -8.91 18.14
C ARG A 42 1.11 -9.71 18.10
N ASP A 43 2.23 -9.01 18.06
CA ASP A 43 3.56 -9.63 17.98
C ASP A 43 3.86 -10.48 19.24
N TYR A 44 3.30 -10.10 20.40
CA TYR A 44 3.30 -10.93 21.61
C TYR A 44 2.33 -12.12 21.52
N LEU A 45 1.08 -11.90 21.11
CA LEU A 45 0.07 -12.97 20.99
C LEU A 45 0.52 -14.08 20.03
N ASP A 46 1.22 -13.73 18.96
CA ASP A 46 1.81 -14.65 17.99
C ASP A 46 2.98 -15.50 18.56
N THR A 47 3.40 -15.26 19.83
CA THR A 47 4.32 -16.15 20.57
C THR A 47 3.63 -17.16 21.50
N ILE A 48 2.34 -16.99 21.80
CA ILE A 48 1.60 -17.78 22.80
C ILE A 48 0.34 -18.49 22.26
N LEU A 49 0.03 -18.30 20.97
CA LEU A 49 -1.07 -18.96 20.27
C LEU A 49 -0.59 -20.23 19.52
N PRO A 50 -1.48 -21.22 19.28
CA PRO A 50 -1.22 -22.32 18.36
C PRO A 50 -0.91 -21.82 16.94
N LYS A 51 -0.04 -22.54 16.21
CA LYS A 51 0.40 -22.14 14.86
C LYS A 51 -0.76 -22.12 13.86
N GLU A 52 -1.67 -23.08 14.01
CA GLU A 52 -2.88 -23.24 13.22
C GLU A 52 -3.81 -22.04 13.39
N GLU A 53 -3.97 -21.55 14.62
CA GLU A 53 -4.77 -20.36 14.92
C GLU A 53 -4.11 -19.09 14.39
N ILE A 54 -2.78 -18.95 14.53
CA ILE A 54 -2.02 -17.85 13.94
C ILE A 54 -2.16 -17.84 12.41
N GLU A 55 -2.11 -19.00 11.76
CA GLU A 55 -2.28 -19.11 10.31
C GLU A 55 -3.70 -18.71 9.89
N ILE A 56 -4.74 -19.31 10.47
CA ILE A 56 -6.15 -19.00 10.19
C ILE A 56 -6.39 -17.49 10.32
N THR A 57 -5.97 -16.92 11.46
CA THR A 57 -6.20 -15.50 11.76
C THR A 57 -5.24 -14.53 11.05
N SER A 58 -4.32 -15.03 10.22
CA SER A 58 -3.49 -14.22 9.32
C SER A 58 -4.13 -13.98 7.95
N LYS A 59 -5.01 -14.90 7.50
CA LYS A 59 -5.71 -14.85 6.21
C LYS A 59 -6.74 -13.73 6.15
N THR A 60 -7.00 -13.21 4.95
CA THR A 60 -8.01 -12.18 4.68
C THR A 60 -9.44 -12.76 4.65
N ILE A 61 -10.46 -11.90 4.75
CA ILE A 61 -11.88 -12.32 4.64
C ILE A 61 -12.17 -13.10 3.34
N PRO A 62 -11.73 -12.69 2.13
CA PRO A 62 -11.95 -13.48 0.91
C PRO A 62 -11.25 -14.84 0.91
N GLU A 63 -10.05 -14.95 1.47
CA GLU A 63 -9.34 -16.24 1.61
C GLU A 63 -10.05 -17.19 2.58
N LEU A 64 -10.51 -16.67 3.72
CA LEU A 64 -11.29 -17.44 4.70
C LEU A 64 -12.62 -17.90 4.12
N SER A 65 -13.35 -17.00 3.45
CA SER A 65 -14.62 -17.32 2.78
C SER A 65 -14.43 -18.39 1.71
N LYS A 66 -13.32 -18.34 0.96
CA LYS A 66 -12.94 -19.38 0.00
C LYS A 66 -12.71 -20.72 0.70
N LEU A 67 -11.83 -20.77 1.72
CA LEU A 67 -11.48 -22.02 2.43
C LEU A 67 -12.67 -22.68 3.13
N ILE A 68 -13.64 -21.89 3.60
CA ILE A 68 -14.91 -22.42 4.12
C ILE A 68 -15.76 -22.97 2.97
N SER A 69 -15.90 -22.23 1.86
CA SER A 69 -16.67 -22.69 0.69
C SER A 69 -16.11 -23.92 -0.02
N THR A 70 -14.82 -24.24 0.17
CA THR A 70 -14.17 -25.46 -0.33
C THR A 70 -14.09 -26.60 0.70
N ASN A 71 -14.61 -26.41 1.91
CA ASN A 71 -14.52 -27.36 3.03
C ASN A 71 -13.06 -27.69 3.42
N GLU A 72 -12.13 -26.74 3.22
CA GLU A 72 -10.74 -26.82 3.71
C GLU A 72 -10.63 -26.34 5.16
N LEU A 73 -11.53 -25.44 5.59
CA LEU A 73 -11.76 -25.04 6.97
C LEU A 73 -13.26 -25.02 7.27
N SER A 74 -13.65 -25.26 8.53
CA SER A 74 -15.02 -25.08 9.02
C SER A 74 -15.21 -23.69 9.65
N ALA A 75 -16.42 -23.16 9.60
CA ALA A 75 -16.81 -21.92 10.27
C ALA A 75 -16.52 -21.98 11.79
N VAL A 76 -16.72 -23.13 12.44
CA VAL A 76 -16.36 -23.35 13.85
C VAL A 76 -14.84 -23.26 14.07
N GLN A 77 -14.01 -23.82 13.18
CA GLN A 77 -12.55 -23.70 13.29
C GLN A 77 -12.09 -22.25 13.18
N VAL A 78 -12.62 -21.50 12.19
CA VAL A 78 -12.30 -20.08 11.99
C VAL A 78 -12.77 -19.25 13.19
N THR A 79 -14.02 -19.45 13.63
CA THR A 79 -14.59 -18.74 14.78
C THR A 79 -13.80 -19.00 16.07
N LYS A 80 -13.38 -20.24 16.33
CA LYS A 80 -12.57 -20.57 17.51
C LYS A 80 -11.21 -19.87 17.51
N ALA A 81 -10.51 -19.86 16.38
CA ALA A 81 -9.20 -19.23 16.26
C ALA A 81 -9.26 -17.71 16.50
N PHE A 82 -10.23 -17.01 15.88
CA PHE A 82 -10.41 -15.57 16.12
C PHE A 82 -10.85 -15.26 17.54
N THR A 83 -11.82 -16.01 18.09
CA THR A 83 -12.33 -15.76 19.45
C THR A 83 -11.29 -16.03 20.54
N HIS A 84 -10.46 -17.08 20.42
CA HIS A 84 -9.38 -17.32 21.38
C HIS A 84 -8.36 -16.16 21.38
N ARG A 85 -7.86 -15.74 20.21
CA ARG A 85 -6.98 -14.56 20.12
C ARG A 85 -7.67 -13.30 20.63
N ALA A 86 -8.95 -13.08 20.32
CA ALA A 86 -9.71 -11.93 20.79
C ALA A 86 -9.81 -11.87 22.33
N MET A 87 -10.00 -13.01 23.00
CA MET A 87 -10.07 -13.04 24.47
C MET A 87 -8.70 -12.81 25.12
N LEU A 88 -7.60 -13.27 24.50
CA LEU A 88 -6.25 -12.92 24.95
C LEU A 88 -5.94 -11.43 24.72
N ALA A 89 -6.33 -10.87 23.56
CA ALA A 89 -6.21 -9.45 23.28
C ALA A 89 -7.01 -8.59 24.28
N HIS A 90 -8.24 -9.02 24.63
CA HIS A 90 -9.07 -8.33 25.61
C HIS A 90 -8.41 -8.24 26.99
N GLN A 91 -7.77 -9.32 27.46
CA GLN A 91 -7.08 -9.36 28.75
C GLN A 91 -5.87 -8.39 28.83
N ILE A 92 -5.32 -7.96 27.69
CA ILE A 92 -4.21 -7.00 27.59
C ILE A 92 -4.73 -5.55 27.38
N LEU A 93 -5.75 -5.41 26.52
CA LEU A 93 -6.16 -4.13 25.94
C LEU A 93 -7.48 -3.56 26.49
N GLY A 94 -8.32 -4.36 27.15
CA GLY A 94 -9.65 -3.95 27.63
C GLY A 94 -10.67 -3.66 26.51
N CYS A 95 -10.44 -4.16 25.29
CA CYS A 95 -11.12 -3.74 24.06
C CYS A 95 -12.61 -4.13 23.89
N CYS A 96 -13.22 -4.85 24.83
CA CYS A 96 -14.58 -5.40 24.72
C CYS A 96 -15.55 -4.76 25.73
N SER A 97 -16.80 -4.55 25.33
CA SER A 97 -17.91 -4.13 26.19
C SER A 97 -18.81 -5.29 26.61
N GLU A 98 -18.92 -6.31 25.75
CA GLU A 98 -19.70 -7.55 25.89
C GLU A 98 -18.94 -8.70 25.22
N ILE A 99 -19.05 -9.93 25.75
CA ILE A 99 -18.41 -11.15 25.23
C ILE A 99 -19.45 -12.28 25.19
N PHE A 100 -19.53 -13.02 24.08
CA PHE A 100 -20.55 -14.06 23.85
C PHE A 100 -20.06 -15.18 22.91
N VAL A 101 -18.86 -15.71 23.20
CA VAL A 101 -18.18 -16.76 22.42
C VAL A 101 -19.05 -18.00 22.16
N ASP A 102 -19.82 -18.46 23.15
CA ASP A 102 -20.70 -19.63 23.01
C ASP A 102 -21.77 -19.45 21.91
N GLN A 103 -22.29 -18.22 21.78
CA GLN A 103 -23.27 -17.88 20.74
C GLN A 103 -22.62 -17.83 19.36
N ALA A 104 -21.37 -17.33 19.28
CA ALA A 104 -20.58 -17.34 18.06
C ALA A 104 -20.29 -18.77 17.58
N LEU A 105 -19.81 -19.65 18.47
CA LEU A 105 -19.51 -21.04 18.16
C LEU A 105 -20.77 -21.83 17.78
N LYS A 106 -21.91 -21.57 18.43
CA LYS A 106 -23.21 -22.14 18.03
C LYS A 106 -23.62 -21.68 16.63
N ARG A 107 -23.55 -20.38 16.33
CA ARG A 107 -23.88 -19.84 15.00
C ARG A 107 -22.96 -20.39 13.93
N ALA A 108 -21.68 -20.56 14.24
CA ALA A 108 -20.71 -21.18 13.35
C ALA A 108 -21.04 -22.66 13.05
N ALA A 109 -21.49 -23.42 14.04
CA ALA A 109 -21.93 -24.81 13.85
C ALA A 109 -23.21 -24.90 12.98
N GLU A 110 -24.19 -24.01 13.19
CA GLU A 110 -25.39 -23.92 12.33
C GLU A 110 -25.03 -23.61 10.86
N LEU A 111 -23.98 -22.83 10.63
CA LEU A 111 -23.47 -22.49 9.30
C LEU A 111 -22.78 -23.70 8.66
N ASP A 112 -21.91 -24.40 9.40
CA ASP A 112 -21.27 -25.66 8.96
C ASP A 112 -22.31 -26.75 8.64
N GLU A 113 -23.37 -26.88 9.44
CA GLU A 113 -24.50 -27.78 9.17
C GLU A 113 -25.28 -27.37 7.91
N THR A 114 -25.61 -26.08 7.77
CA THR A 114 -26.29 -25.55 6.57
C THR A 114 -25.48 -25.82 5.28
N PHE A 115 -24.16 -25.61 5.34
CA PHE A 115 -23.27 -25.88 4.21
C PHE A 115 -23.23 -27.38 3.87
N LYS A 116 -23.13 -28.24 4.89
CA LYS A 116 -23.13 -29.70 4.74
C LYS A 116 -24.44 -30.26 4.17
N GLU A 117 -25.59 -29.68 4.53
CA GLU A 117 -26.90 -30.12 4.00
C GLU A 117 -27.18 -29.61 2.58
N THR A 118 -26.73 -28.40 2.23
CA THR A 118 -27.12 -27.73 0.98
C THR A 118 -26.03 -27.67 -0.10
N GLY A 119 -24.77 -27.92 0.27
CA GLY A 119 -23.59 -27.70 -0.59
C GLY A 119 -23.34 -26.23 -0.94
N LYS A 120 -23.88 -25.28 -0.15
CA LYS A 120 -23.83 -23.84 -0.44
C LYS A 120 -23.59 -23.02 0.81
N THR A 121 -22.82 -21.94 0.66
CA THR A 121 -22.69 -20.90 1.69
C THR A 121 -23.96 -20.05 1.76
N VAL A 122 -24.21 -19.47 2.94
CA VAL A 122 -25.39 -18.61 3.18
C VAL A 122 -25.27 -17.24 2.50
N GLY A 123 -24.05 -16.70 2.42
CA GLY A 123 -23.73 -15.41 1.84
C GLY A 123 -22.24 -15.14 1.83
N ALA A 124 -21.85 -13.90 1.53
CA ALA A 124 -20.44 -13.51 1.35
C ALA A 124 -19.59 -13.55 2.63
N LEU A 125 -20.23 -13.55 3.81
CA LEU A 125 -19.58 -13.58 5.13
C LEU A 125 -19.80 -14.89 5.88
N HIS A 126 -20.21 -15.96 5.19
CA HIS A 126 -20.54 -17.26 5.79
C HIS A 126 -19.39 -17.82 6.64
N GLY A 127 -19.59 -17.81 7.97
CA GLY A 127 -18.62 -18.29 8.96
C GLY A 127 -17.52 -17.30 9.34
N ILE A 128 -17.59 -16.05 8.88
CA ILE A 128 -16.59 -15.00 9.14
C ILE A 128 -16.86 -14.28 10.46
N PRO A 129 -15.90 -14.27 11.41
CA PRO A 129 -16.03 -13.55 12.68
C PRO A 129 -15.91 -12.03 12.49
N ILE A 130 -16.90 -11.28 12.96
CA ILE A 130 -16.98 -9.82 12.84
C ILE A 130 -17.16 -9.18 14.23
N SER A 131 -16.42 -8.11 14.51
CA SER A 131 -16.60 -7.25 15.68
C SER A 131 -17.56 -6.08 15.40
N LEU A 132 -18.26 -5.64 16.44
CA LEU A 132 -19.19 -4.51 16.38
C LEU A 132 -18.96 -3.55 17.57
N LYS A 133 -18.87 -2.25 17.28
CA LYS A 133 -18.85 -1.19 18.30
C LYS A 133 -20.07 -1.31 19.23
N ASP A 134 -19.89 -1.03 20.53
CA ASP A 134 -20.92 -1.23 21.56
C ASP A 134 -22.31 -0.64 21.23
N GLN A 135 -22.36 0.39 20.39
CA GLN A 135 -23.61 1.05 20.00
C GLN A 135 -24.45 0.31 18.96
N VAL A 136 -23.89 -0.68 18.27
CA VAL A 136 -24.66 -1.54 17.36
C VAL A 136 -25.48 -2.48 18.23
N ASP A 137 -26.81 -2.32 18.19
CA ASP A 137 -27.70 -3.10 19.03
C ASP A 137 -27.76 -4.56 18.54
N LEU A 138 -27.81 -5.48 19.49
CA LEU A 138 -27.99 -6.91 19.27
C LEU A 138 -29.04 -7.41 20.26
N ALA A 139 -29.99 -8.21 19.80
CA ALA A 139 -31.10 -8.68 20.63
C ALA A 139 -30.58 -9.44 21.88
N GLN A 140 -31.18 -9.15 23.04
CA GLN A 140 -30.82 -9.68 24.36
C GLN A 140 -29.43 -9.30 24.90
N ILE A 141 -28.66 -8.48 24.19
CA ILE A 141 -27.35 -7.95 24.60
C ILE A 141 -27.51 -6.44 24.90
N PRO A 142 -26.93 -5.90 25.98
CA PRO A 142 -26.96 -4.45 26.25
C PRO A 142 -26.16 -3.64 25.23
N SER A 143 -26.49 -2.35 25.11
CA SER A 143 -25.63 -1.34 24.48
C SER A 143 -25.45 -0.21 25.49
N SER A 144 -24.26 -0.09 26.08
CA SER A 144 -24.00 0.85 27.17
C SER A 144 -23.67 2.26 26.68
N ILE A 145 -23.08 2.36 25.49
CA ILE A 145 -22.41 3.55 24.94
C ILE A 145 -21.52 4.29 25.96
N GLY A 146 -20.94 3.52 26.89
CA GLY A 146 -20.03 3.99 27.95
C GLY A 146 -20.69 4.50 29.25
N TYR A 147 -22.03 4.50 29.36
CA TYR A 147 -22.75 4.90 30.59
C TYR A 147 -23.08 3.71 31.50
N VAL A 148 -22.97 3.90 32.82
CA VAL A 148 -23.31 2.87 33.83
C VAL A 148 -24.81 2.64 33.92
N SER A 149 -25.63 3.68 33.68
CA SER A 149 -27.10 3.58 33.62
C SER A 149 -27.62 2.62 32.55
N LEU A 150 -26.90 2.50 31.43
CA LEU A 150 -27.25 1.66 30.28
C LEU A 150 -26.58 0.28 30.30
N ALA A 151 -25.60 0.05 31.19
CA ALA A 151 -24.72 -1.13 31.24
C ALA A 151 -25.40 -2.51 31.21
N ASN A 152 -26.66 -2.60 31.66
CA ASN A 152 -27.45 -3.83 31.73
C ASN A 152 -28.76 -3.75 30.91
N GLN A 153 -28.98 -2.68 30.15
CA GLN A 153 -30.21 -2.46 29.38
C GLN A 153 -30.18 -3.25 28.06
N LYS A 154 -30.62 -4.51 28.12
CA LYS A 154 -30.74 -5.42 26.97
C LYS A 154 -31.63 -4.84 25.87
N LYS A 155 -31.19 -4.99 24.62
CA LYS A 155 -31.96 -4.57 23.45
C LYS A 155 -32.98 -5.63 23.03
N THR A 156 -34.10 -5.20 22.46
CA THR A 156 -35.20 -6.09 22.01
C THR A 156 -35.02 -6.60 20.58
N GLN A 157 -34.19 -5.92 19.78
CA GLN A 157 -33.93 -6.19 18.37
C GLN A 157 -32.45 -5.93 18.06
N ASN A 158 -32.01 -6.40 16.91
CA ASN A 158 -30.71 -6.06 16.32
C ASN A 158 -30.77 -4.68 15.63
N ALA A 159 -29.60 -4.09 15.36
CA ALA A 159 -29.44 -3.07 14.33
C ALA A 159 -29.76 -3.64 12.95
N LEU A 160 -30.29 -2.84 12.02
CA LEU A 160 -30.49 -3.30 10.62
C LEU A 160 -29.17 -3.70 9.96
N LEU A 161 -28.06 -3.01 10.26
CA LEU A 161 -26.72 -3.41 9.84
C LEU A 161 -26.36 -4.83 10.35
N ALA A 162 -26.68 -5.14 11.60
CA ALA A 162 -26.39 -6.45 12.19
C ALA A 162 -27.26 -7.55 11.56
N ASP A 163 -28.55 -7.28 11.28
CA ASP A 163 -29.41 -8.20 10.54
C ASP A 163 -28.85 -8.50 9.12
N LYS A 164 -28.47 -7.48 8.35
CA LYS A 164 -27.90 -7.68 6.99
C LYS A 164 -26.57 -8.45 6.99
N LEU A 165 -25.73 -8.27 8.00
CA LEU A 165 -24.50 -9.05 8.15
C LEU A 165 -24.79 -10.51 8.53
N LEU A 166 -25.82 -10.78 9.36
CA LEU A 166 -26.29 -12.13 9.69
C LEU A 166 -26.96 -12.83 8.49
N GLU A 167 -27.71 -12.09 7.67
CA GLU A 167 -28.23 -12.53 6.37
C GLU A 167 -27.09 -12.98 5.43
N GLN A 168 -25.93 -12.30 5.47
CA GLN A 168 -24.72 -12.70 4.73
C GLN A 168 -23.92 -13.83 5.40
N GLY A 169 -24.36 -14.35 6.55
CA GLY A 169 -23.75 -15.48 7.24
C GLY A 169 -22.62 -15.14 8.23
N ALA A 170 -22.45 -13.86 8.60
CA ALA A 170 -21.44 -13.43 9.56
C ALA A 170 -21.66 -14.02 10.97
N VAL A 171 -20.58 -14.03 11.76
CA VAL A 171 -20.57 -14.54 13.14
C VAL A 171 -20.12 -13.44 14.11
N PHE A 172 -21.02 -12.96 14.96
CA PHE A 172 -20.67 -12.00 16.03
C PHE A 172 -20.26 -12.74 17.30
N PHE A 173 -19.23 -12.24 18.00
CA PHE A 173 -18.67 -12.90 19.19
C PHE A 173 -18.41 -11.98 20.39
N ALA A 174 -18.31 -10.68 20.14
CA ALA A 174 -18.12 -9.65 21.14
C ALA A 174 -18.70 -8.33 20.63
N LYS A 175 -18.93 -7.39 21.55
CA LYS A 175 -19.01 -5.97 21.21
C LYS A 175 -17.81 -5.23 21.80
N THR A 176 -17.35 -4.18 21.12
CA THR A 176 -16.11 -3.50 21.51
C THR A 176 -16.35 -2.21 22.28
N CYS A 177 -15.49 -1.92 23.26
CA CYS A 177 -15.67 -0.80 24.18
C CYS A 177 -15.52 0.58 23.52
N VAL A 178 -16.15 1.56 24.17
CA VAL A 178 -16.27 2.95 23.73
C VAL A 178 -16.10 3.89 24.93
N PRO A 179 -15.70 5.15 24.74
CA PRO A 179 -15.76 6.14 25.80
C PRO A 179 -17.20 6.51 26.18
N MET A 180 -17.36 7.14 27.35
CA MET A 180 -18.64 7.72 27.79
C MET A 180 -19.25 8.61 26.70
N ALA A 181 -20.56 8.50 26.47
CA ALA A 181 -21.32 9.17 25.41
C ALA A 181 -20.84 8.89 23.96
N MET A 182 -19.75 8.12 23.78
CA MET A 182 -18.99 8.03 22.53
C MET A 182 -18.43 9.37 22.02
N MET A 183 -18.40 10.40 22.86
CA MET A 183 -18.01 11.77 22.53
C MET A 183 -16.59 12.09 23.01
N ALA A 184 -15.66 11.15 22.86
CA ALA A 184 -14.24 11.39 23.11
C ALA A 184 -13.35 10.77 22.01
N PRO A 185 -12.21 11.42 21.67
CA PRO A 185 -11.22 10.92 20.72
C PRO A 185 -10.22 9.93 21.35
N GLU A 186 -10.45 9.51 22.59
CA GLU A 186 -9.78 8.41 23.30
C GLU A 186 -10.84 7.48 23.90
N THR A 187 -10.50 6.23 24.19
CA THR A 187 -11.49 5.23 24.67
C THR A 187 -11.34 4.94 26.17
N ALA A 188 -12.10 5.68 26.98
CA ALA A 188 -12.22 5.49 28.43
C ALA A 188 -13.61 5.90 28.97
N SER A 189 -14.08 5.19 30.00
CA SER A 189 -15.36 5.43 30.68
C SER A 189 -15.29 5.00 32.15
N ASN A 190 -16.31 5.33 32.95
CA ASN A 190 -16.44 4.73 34.29
C ASN A 190 -16.66 3.22 34.21
N LEU A 191 -17.38 2.76 33.18
CA LEU A 191 -17.83 1.38 33.07
C LEU A 191 -16.72 0.39 32.72
N TYR A 192 -15.85 0.74 31.77
CA TYR A 192 -14.78 -0.14 31.28
C TYR A 192 -13.38 0.37 31.68
N PRO A 193 -12.36 -0.50 31.74
CA PRO A 193 -10.97 -0.05 31.82
C PRO A 193 -10.58 0.84 30.63
N TYR A 194 -9.51 1.64 30.80
CA TYR A 194 -8.92 2.39 29.68
C TYR A 194 -8.44 1.43 28.58
N ASN A 195 -8.77 1.75 27.32
CA ASN A 195 -8.40 0.91 26.18
C ASN A 195 -7.15 1.44 25.46
N TYR A 196 -6.11 0.61 25.41
CA TYR A 196 -4.79 0.93 24.86
C TYR A 196 -4.66 0.53 23.39
N SER A 197 -3.70 1.12 22.67
CA SER A 197 -3.38 0.72 21.30
C SER A 197 -2.74 -0.67 21.25
N ALA A 198 -3.13 -1.48 20.26
CA ALA A 198 -2.47 -2.75 19.97
C ALA A 198 -1.13 -2.56 19.23
N ALA A 199 -0.90 -1.38 18.64
CA ALA A 199 0.36 -1.01 18.00
C ALA A 199 1.41 -0.51 19.02
N ASN A 200 0.99 0.01 20.18
CA ASN A 200 1.84 0.23 21.34
C ASN A 200 1.00 0.29 22.63
N ILE A 201 1.20 -0.66 23.53
CA ILE A 201 0.49 -0.83 24.81
C ILE A 201 0.60 0.37 25.77
N ASN A 202 1.53 1.29 25.54
CA ASN A 202 1.73 2.51 26.33
C ASN A 202 0.94 3.73 25.80
N LEU A 203 0.32 3.61 24.62
CA LEU A 203 -0.32 4.71 23.90
C LEU A 203 -1.84 4.48 23.75
N SER A 204 -2.55 5.57 23.44
CA SER A 204 -4.00 5.60 23.27
C SER A 204 -4.46 4.76 22.08
N SER A 205 -5.53 4.00 22.27
CA SER A 205 -6.26 3.31 21.18
C SER A 205 -6.96 4.28 20.22
N GLY A 206 -7.10 5.56 20.60
CA GLY A 206 -7.97 6.52 19.94
C GLY A 206 -9.44 6.33 20.33
N GLY A 207 -10.34 7.08 19.69
CA GLY A 207 -11.75 7.03 20.05
C GLY A 207 -12.67 7.72 19.04
N SER A 208 -13.97 7.47 19.08
CA SER A 208 -14.68 6.64 20.06
C SER A 208 -14.83 5.16 19.69
N SER A 209 -14.23 4.69 18.59
CA SER A 209 -14.21 3.27 18.20
C SER A 209 -12.88 2.56 18.54
N GLY A 210 -12.24 2.92 19.67
CA GLY A 210 -10.92 2.39 20.05
C GLY A 210 -10.93 0.88 20.30
N GLY A 211 -12.03 0.34 20.83
CA GLY A 211 -12.21 -1.10 21.00
C GLY A 211 -12.11 -1.88 19.67
N GLU A 212 -12.78 -1.42 18.60
CA GLU A 212 -12.63 -1.97 17.25
C GLU A 212 -11.17 -1.88 16.77
N GLY A 213 -10.59 -0.67 16.82
CA GLY A 213 -9.24 -0.41 16.31
C GLY A 213 -8.17 -1.29 16.99
N SER A 214 -8.25 -1.42 18.31
CA SER A 214 -7.32 -2.24 19.09
C SER A 214 -7.57 -3.74 18.94
N LEU A 215 -8.82 -4.20 18.87
CA LEU A 215 -9.14 -5.62 18.65
C LEU A 215 -8.75 -6.12 17.25
N ILE A 216 -9.02 -5.33 16.21
CA ILE A 216 -8.71 -5.68 14.81
C ILE A 216 -7.19 -5.68 14.60
N ALA A 217 -6.45 -4.70 15.13
CA ALA A 217 -4.99 -4.65 14.99
C ALA A 217 -4.26 -5.70 15.84
N ALA A 218 -4.80 -6.07 17.01
CA ALA A 218 -4.35 -7.26 17.75
C ALA A 218 -4.61 -8.57 16.98
N GLY A 219 -5.41 -8.53 15.92
CA GLY A 219 -5.73 -9.67 15.06
C GLY A 219 -6.89 -10.53 15.55
N GLY A 220 -7.67 -10.06 16.54
CA GLY A 220 -8.85 -10.75 17.07
C GLY A 220 -10.09 -10.66 16.17
N ALA A 221 -10.05 -9.80 15.16
CA ALA A 221 -10.97 -9.75 14.02
C ALA A 221 -10.21 -9.31 12.75
N ARG A 222 -10.79 -9.56 11.57
CA ARG A 222 -10.28 -9.01 10.30
C ARG A 222 -10.83 -7.62 9.99
N ALA A 223 -12.12 -7.46 10.21
CA ALA A 223 -12.85 -6.21 10.06
C ALA A 223 -14.00 -6.12 11.07
N GLY A 224 -14.46 -4.89 11.28
CA GLY A 224 -15.59 -4.59 12.16
C GLY A 224 -16.06 -3.14 11.98
N PHE A 225 -17.22 -2.80 12.53
CA PHE A 225 -17.89 -1.52 12.25
C PHE A 225 -17.77 -0.51 13.40
N GLY A 226 -17.11 0.61 13.11
CA GLY A 226 -17.06 1.79 13.95
C GLY A 226 -18.01 2.89 13.46
N THR A 227 -18.03 4.03 14.17
CA THR A 227 -18.83 5.21 13.81
C THR A 227 -18.02 6.50 13.95
N ASP A 228 -18.39 7.55 13.20
CA ASP A 228 -17.58 8.76 13.01
C ASP A 228 -18.45 10.02 12.85
N ILE A 229 -18.51 10.84 13.93
CA ILE A 229 -19.11 12.20 13.92
C ILE A 229 -18.05 13.32 13.92
N GLY A 230 -16.80 13.00 14.28
CA GLY A 230 -15.67 13.95 14.34
C GLY A 230 -14.29 13.33 14.13
N GLY A 231 -14.22 12.11 13.58
CA GLY A 231 -12.98 11.31 13.44
C GLY A 231 -13.06 9.88 13.96
N SER A 232 -14.17 9.48 14.57
CA SER A 232 -14.20 8.30 15.45
C SER A 232 -14.10 6.91 14.80
N ILE A 233 -14.05 6.80 13.46
CA ILE A 233 -13.54 5.60 12.74
C ILE A 233 -12.03 5.75 12.50
N ARG A 234 -11.64 6.94 12.03
CA ARG A 234 -10.33 7.23 11.44
C ARG A 234 -9.22 7.40 12.48
N ILE A 235 -9.54 7.93 13.67
CA ILE A 235 -8.60 8.09 14.78
C ILE A 235 -8.19 6.70 15.33
N PRO A 236 -9.12 5.79 15.71
CA PRO A 236 -8.75 4.41 16.04
C PRO A 236 -8.00 3.67 14.95
N ALA A 237 -8.39 3.85 13.68
CA ALA A 237 -7.66 3.24 12.57
C ALA A 237 -6.20 3.74 12.50
N THR A 238 -5.98 5.04 12.64
CA THR A 238 -4.64 5.65 12.67
C THR A 238 -3.80 5.14 13.83
N TYR A 239 -4.33 5.18 15.05
CA TYR A 239 -3.58 4.88 16.28
C TYR A 239 -3.27 3.39 16.44
N ASN A 240 -3.84 2.52 15.60
CA ASN A 240 -3.61 1.08 15.57
C ASN A 240 -3.03 0.56 14.23
N GLY A 241 -2.89 1.41 13.21
CA GLY A 241 -2.28 1.05 11.91
C GLY A 241 -3.19 0.26 10.97
N LEU A 242 -4.48 0.62 10.91
CA LEU A 242 -5.51 -0.05 10.12
C LEU A 242 -5.96 0.78 8.91
N PHE A 243 -6.53 0.08 7.93
CA PHE A 243 -7.33 0.70 6.88
C PHE A 243 -8.75 0.93 7.40
N ALA A 244 -9.41 1.99 6.95
CA ALA A 244 -10.80 2.26 7.29
C ALA A 244 -11.44 3.22 6.29
N ILE A 245 -12.77 3.31 6.28
CA ILE A 245 -13.48 4.36 5.55
C ILE A 245 -14.54 5.03 6.43
N LYS A 246 -14.54 6.36 6.43
CA LYS A 246 -15.71 7.16 6.76
C LYS A 246 -16.50 7.42 5.47
N PRO A 247 -17.63 6.75 5.21
CA PRO A 247 -18.48 7.06 4.07
C PRO A 247 -19.24 8.38 4.29
N SER A 248 -20.05 8.80 3.32
CA SER A 248 -21.02 9.88 3.51
C SER A 248 -22.27 9.42 4.27
N VAL A 249 -22.99 10.41 4.82
CA VAL A 249 -24.30 10.22 5.48
C VAL A 249 -25.28 9.50 4.55
N GLY A 250 -25.92 8.46 5.09
CA GLY A 250 -26.92 7.65 4.41
C GLY A 250 -26.37 6.52 3.53
N ARG A 251 -25.06 6.21 3.57
CA ARG A 251 -24.51 5.02 2.87
C ARG A 251 -24.56 3.72 3.69
N VAL A 252 -24.72 3.84 5.02
CA VAL A 252 -24.98 2.72 5.94
C VAL A 252 -26.13 3.13 6.88
N SER A 253 -27.03 2.19 7.16
CA SER A 253 -28.21 2.38 8.02
C SER A 253 -27.84 2.70 9.47
N TYR A 254 -28.57 3.65 10.08
CA TYR A 254 -28.55 3.89 11.53
C TYR A 254 -29.76 3.28 12.26
N LEU A 255 -30.71 2.64 11.54
CA LEU A 255 -31.89 2.04 12.13
C LEU A 255 -31.56 1.00 13.21
N ARG A 256 -32.04 1.27 14.44
CA ARG A 256 -31.80 0.48 15.67
C ARG A 256 -30.31 0.42 16.05
N VAL A 257 -29.61 1.55 15.97
CA VAL A 257 -28.24 1.75 16.48
C VAL A 257 -28.29 2.78 17.60
N SER A 258 -27.82 2.43 18.79
CA SER A 258 -27.74 3.38 19.92
C SER A 258 -26.89 4.60 19.55
N ASN A 259 -27.24 5.80 20.00
CA ASN A 259 -26.38 6.97 19.86
C ASN A 259 -26.66 7.99 20.97
N SER A 260 -25.65 8.75 21.38
CA SER A 260 -25.89 10.05 22.02
C SER A 260 -26.25 11.08 20.95
N TYR A 261 -27.04 12.09 21.31
CA TYR A 261 -27.49 13.15 20.39
C TYR A 261 -28.22 12.63 19.13
N GLU A 262 -29.03 11.56 19.25
CA GLU A 262 -29.66 10.84 18.13
C GLU A 262 -30.48 11.73 17.17
N ALA A 263 -31.09 12.81 17.68
CA ALA A 263 -31.91 13.75 16.91
C ALA A 263 -31.11 14.87 16.19
N GLN A 264 -29.77 14.83 16.23
CA GLN A 264 -28.91 15.84 15.61
C GLN A 264 -28.69 15.53 14.11
N GLU A 265 -29.15 16.41 13.22
CA GLU A 265 -29.10 16.23 11.75
C GLU A 265 -28.26 17.29 11.00
N SER A 266 -27.60 18.22 11.70
CA SER A 266 -26.74 19.27 11.11
C SER A 266 -25.37 18.73 10.66
N ILE A 267 -24.79 17.85 11.48
CA ILE A 267 -23.58 17.06 11.25
C ILE A 267 -23.86 15.62 11.73
N PRO A 268 -24.56 14.80 10.93
CA PRO A 268 -24.92 13.44 11.33
C PRO A 268 -23.68 12.54 11.46
N SER A 269 -23.72 11.60 12.39
CA SER A 269 -22.73 10.52 12.48
C SER A 269 -22.91 9.51 11.35
N VAL A 270 -21.83 8.82 10.96
CA VAL A 270 -21.88 7.72 9.98
C VAL A 270 -21.29 6.44 10.56
N ILE A 271 -21.68 5.28 10.00
CA ILE A 271 -21.09 3.97 10.30
C ILE A 271 -20.19 3.56 9.13
N GLY A 272 -19.06 2.91 9.41
CA GLY A 272 -18.13 2.41 8.38
C GLY A 272 -17.12 1.40 8.92
N PRO A 273 -16.58 0.52 8.06
CA PRO A 273 -15.67 -0.53 8.48
C PRO A 273 -14.26 -0.01 8.77
N LEU A 274 -13.62 -0.64 9.76
CA LEU A 274 -12.18 -0.71 9.95
C LEU A 274 -11.74 -2.12 9.55
N ALA A 275 -10.56 -2.28 8.93
CA ALA A 275 -10.03 -3.59 8.55
C ALA A 275 -8.48 -3.60 8.45
N GLN A 276 -7.89 -4.78 8.32
CA GLN A 276 -6.44 -4.94 8.19
C GLN A 276 -5.90 -4.67 6.78
N THR A 277 -6.74 -4.69 5.73
CA THR A 277 -6.36 -4.31 4.36
C THR A 277 -7.40 -3.40 3.69
N LEU A 278 -7.01 -2.67 2.64
CA LEU A 278 -7.92 -1.77 1.89
C LEU A 278 -9.02 -2.56 1.16
N GLU A 279 -8.66 -3.74 0.68
CA GLU A 279 -9.51 -4.67 -0.06
C GLU A 279 -10.60 -5.27 0.86
N GLU A 280 -10.31 -5.44 2.16
CA GLU A 280 -11.31 -5.79 3.18
C GLU A 280 -12.24 -4.60 3.51
N VAL A 281 -11.75 -3.35 3.51
CA VAL A 281 -12.60 -2.15 3.66
C VAL A 281 -13.59 -2.04 2.49
N GLU A 282 -13.12 -2.26 1.26
CA GLU A 282 -13.96 -2.28 0.06
C GLU A 282 -15.01 -3.40 0.12
N PHE A 283 -14.59 -4.64 0.39
CA PHE A 283 -15.49 -5.79 0.49
C PHE A 283 -16.60 -5.63 1.52
N MET A 284 -16.27 -5.09 2.71
CA MET A 284 -17.27 -4.84 3.76
C MET A 284 -18.25 -3.71 3.39
N MET A 285 -17.80 -2.68 2.66
CA MET A 285 -18.69 -1.64 2.13
C MET A 285 -19.60 -2.16 1.02
N GLU A 286 -19.05 -2.90 0.04
CA GLU A 286 -19.82 -3.51 -1.05
C GLU A 286 -20.89 -4.45 -0.50
N THR A 287 -20.55 -5.28 0.50
CA THR A 287 -21.47 -6.21 1.16
C THR A 287 -22.65 -5.47 1.82
N VAL A 288 -22.40 -4.39 2.55
CA VAL A 288 -23.45 -3.63 3.26
C VAL A 288 -24.30 -2.77 2.30
N VAL A 289 -23.69 -2.15 1.29
CA VAL A 289 -24.43 -1.39 0.26
C VAL A 289 -25.25 -2.35 -0.63
N GLY A 290 -24.69 -3.52 -0.95
CA GLY A 290 -25.35 -4.58 -1.71
C GLY A 290 -26.58 -5.19 -1.01
N ALA A 291 -26.69 -5.04 0.31
CA ALA A 291 -27.86 -5.45 1.09
C ALA A 291 -29.07 -4.49 0.98
N LYS A 292 -28.94 -3.37 0.25
CA LYS A 292 -30.02 -2.46 -0.16
C LYS A 292 -30.88 -1.92 0.99
N CYS A 293 -30.26 -1.55 2.10
CA CYS A 293 -30.93 -1.09 3.33
C CYS A 293 -31.92 0.09 3.14
N TRP A 294 -31.88 0.82 2.03
CA TRP A 294 -32.88 1.85 1.67
C TRP A 294 -34.29 1.30 1.41
N LEU A 295 -34.46 -0.02 1.34
CA LEU A 295 -35.76 -0.69 1.34
C LEU A 295 -36.36 -0.82 2.75
N ASP A 296 -35.52 -0.74 3.79
CA ASP A 296 -35.85 -1.00 5.20
C ASP A 296 -35.68 0.26 6.10
N ASP A 297 -34.76 1.17 5.76
CA ASP A 297 -34.45 2.43 6.49
C ASP A 297 -34.48 3.65 5.53
N PRO A 298 -35.42 4.61 5.70
CA PRO A 298 -35.51 5.80 4.84
C PRO A 298 -34.39 6.82 5.03
N LYS A 299 -33.50 6.67 6.03
CA LYS A 299 -32.26 7.47 6.13
C LYS A 299 -31.17 6.99 5.17
N VAL A 300 -31.30 5.81 4.55
CA VAL A 300 -30.32 5.27 3.60
C VAL A 300 -30.62 5.76 2.19
N LEU A 301 -29.58 6.23 1.49
CA LEU A 301 -29.66 6.68 0.10
C LEU A 301 -29.77 5.46 -0.83
N PRO A 302 -30.67 5.46 -1.84
CA PRO A 302 -30.78 4.41 -2.84
C PRO A 302 -29.66 4.49 -3.89
N LEU A 303 -28.43 4.26 -3.42
CA LEU A 303 -27.19 4.32 -4.20
C LEU A 303 -26.47 2.97 -4.11
N GLU A 304 -26.56 2.20 -5.20
CA GLU A 304 -25.86 0.92 -5.34
C GLU A 304 -24.33 1.11 -5.35
N TRP A 305 -23.59 0.00 -5.16
CA TRP A 305 -22.13 0.00 -5.27
C TRP A 305 -21.70 0.18 -6.73
N ARG A 306 -20.72 1.05 -6.99
CA ARG A 306 -20.33 1.44 -8.35
C ARG A 306 -18.87 1.14 -8.59
N LYS A 307 -18.57 0.29 -9.57
CA LYS A 307 -17.20 0.12 -10.07
C LYS A 307 -16.67 1.46 -10.60
N TYR A 308 -15.78 2.10 -9.87
CA TYR A 308 -15.07 3.28 -10.33
C TYR A 308 -13.91 2.87 -11.26
N VAL A 309 -13.62 3.72 -12.25
CA VAL A 309 -12.45 3.61 -13.12
C VAL A 309 -11.70 4.92 -13.02
N ILE A 310 -10.43 4.86 -12.65
CA ILE A 310 -9.56 6.02 -12.53
C ILE A 310 -9.29 6.57 -13.95
N PRO A 311 -9.53 7.87 -14.22
CA PRO A 311 -9.24 8.47 -15.52
C PRO A 311 -7.72 8.62 -15.75
N ASP A 312 -7.31 8.72 -17.02
CA ASP A 312 -5.89 8.89 -17.45
C ASP A 312 -5.17 10.09 -16.81
N LYS A 313 -5.92 11.04 -16.25
CA LYS A 313 -5.43 12.16 -15.47
C LYS A 313 -6.29 12.39 -14.24
N VAL A 314 -5.67 12.47 -13.07
CA VAL A 314 -6.31 12.81 -11.80
C VAL A 314 -5.57 13.96 -11.12
N LYS A 315 -6.32 14.83 -10.42
CA LYS A 315 -5.73 15.93 -9.66
C LYS A 315 -5.85 15.74 -8.15
N ILE A 316 -4.72 15.50 -7.48
CA ILE A 316 -4.66 15.24 -6.05
C ILE A 316 -4.13 16.47 -5.31
N GLY A 317 -4.94 17.03 -4.41
CA GLY A 317 -4.47 18.00 -3.43
C GLY A 317 -3.70 17.32 -2.29
N VAL A 318 -2.68 17.97 -1.74
CA VAL A 318 -2.02 17.54 -0.50
C VAL A 318 -2.04 18.68 0.51
N TRP A 319 -2.73 18.46 1.63
CA TRP A 319 -2.90 19.42 2.73
C TRP A 319 -1.91 19.08 3.84
N PHE A 320 -0.97 19.98 4.11
CA PHE A 320 0.19 19.70 4.98
C PHE A 320 0.00 20.07 6.46
N ASP A 321 -0.72 21.15 6.75
CA ASP A 321 -0.82 21.74 8.08
C ASP A 321 -2.16 22.47 8.20
N SER A 322 -2.89 22.33 9.31
CA SER A 322 -4.14 23.05 9.53
C SER A 322 -3.92 24.56 9.66
N GLY A 323 -2.74 24.95 10.15
CA GLY A 323 -2.42 26.32 10.58
C GLY A 323 -2.49 26.48 12.10
N ASP A 324 -3.23 25.61 12.78
CA ASP A 324 -3.46 25.64 14.23
C ASP A 324 -2.54 24.68 15.00
N VAL A 325 -2.25 23.49 14.44
CA VAL A 325 -1.38 22.45 15.04
C VAL A 325 -0.55 21.73 13.96
N GLU A 326 0.78 21.84 14.06
CA GLU A 326 1.74 21.22 13.12
C GLU A 326 1.75 19.69 13.32
N PRO A 327 1.63 18.88 12.26
CA PRO A 327 1.76 17.44 12.39
C PRO A 327 3.18 17.04 12.83
N MET A 328 3.26 16.04 13.71
CA MET A 328 4.53 15.53 14.22
C MET A 328 5.48 15.10 13.09
N PRO A 329 6.81 15.13 13.33
CA PRO A 329 7.82 14.99 12.27
C PRO A 329 7.60 13.79 11.34
N ALA A 330 7.21 12.63 11.88
CA ALA A 330 6.91 11.43 11.11
C ALA A 330 5.78 11.60 10.08
N ILE A 331 4.71 12.32 10.43
CA ILE A 331 3.58 12.61 9.53
C ILE A 331 4.02 13.59 8.45
N THR A 332 4.68 14.68 8.85
CA THR A 332 5.18 15.71 7.93
C THR A 332 6.20 15.14 6.94
N ARG A 333 7.08 14.22 7.40
CA ARG A 333 8.02 13.47 6.56
C ARG A 333 7.27 12.56 5.58
N VAL A 334 6.44 11.64 6.07
CA VAL A 334 5.69 10.68 5.22
C VAL A 334 4.85 11.39 4.16
N LEU A 335 4.19 12.50 4.53
CA LEU A 335 3.38 13.30 3.63
C LEU A 335 4.22 14.04 2.58
N GLY A 336 5.42 14.49 2.95
CA GLY A 336 6.42 15.05 2.02
C GLY A 336 6.97 14.00 1.04
N GLU A 337 7.37 12.84 1.54
CA GLU A 337 7.84 11.71 0.72
C GLU A 337 6.74 11.21 -0.23
N LEU A 338 5.48 11.15 0.22
CA LEU A 338 4.34 10.82 -0.63
C LEU A 338 4.04 11.91 -1.67
N PHE A 339 4.21 13.18 -1.35
CA PHE A 339 4.07 14.28 -2.32
C PHE A 339 5.13 14.15 -3.43
N GLU A 340 6.38 13.78 -3.11
CA GLU A 340 7.40 13.47 -4.12
C GLU A 340 7.00 12.28 -5.00
N ASP A 341 6.52 11.19 -4.39
CA ASP A 341 6.14 9.96 -5.11
C ASP A 341 4.97 10.22 -6.08
N LEU A 342 3.90 10.89 -5.59
CA LEU A 342 2.77 11.31 -6.41
C LEU A 342 3.17 12.34 -7.49
N SER A 343 4.20 13.17 -7.25
CA SER A 343 4.77 14.06 -8.27
C SER A 343 5.49 13.33 -9.40
N GLN A 344 5.76 12.02 -9.26
CA GLN A 344 6.39 11.19 -10.30
C GLN A 344 5.45 10.10 -10.84
N ALA A 345 4.23 9.95 -10.29
CA ALA A 345 3.25 8.96 -10.71
C ALA A 345 2.61 9.32 -12.08
N PRO A 346 2.59 8.40 -13.07
CA PRO A 346 1.96 8.66 -14.36
C PRO A 346 0.47 9.02 -14.22
N GLY A 347 0.05 10.11 -14.86
CA GLY A 347 -1.34 10.58 -14.82
C GLY A 347 -1.72 11.39 -13.57
N VAL A 348 -0.83 11.58 -12.59
CA VAL A 348 -1.14 12.36 -11.38
C VAL A 348 -0.65 13.79 -11.50
N GLU A 349 -1.56 14.76 -11.43
CA GLU A 349 -1.24 16.15 -11.08
C GLU A 349 -1.35 16.28 -9.57
N VAL A 350 -0.25 16.55 -8.86
CA VAL A 350 -0.27 16.78 -7.41
C VAL A 350 -0.02 18.25 -7.10
N VAL A 351 -0.86 18.84 -6.24
CA VAL A 351 -0.80 20.26 -5.85
C VAL A 351 -0.89 20.42 -4.34
N LYS A 352 -0.17 21.40 -3.77
CA LYS A 352 -0.34 21.75 -2.36
C LYS A 352 -1.64 22.54 -2.17
N VAL A 353 -2.41 22.21 -1.14
CA VAL A 353 -3.72 22.83 -0.87
C VAL A 353 -3.83 23.26 0.59
N GLN A 354 -4.60 24.32 0.83
CA GLN A 354 -5.00 24.76 2.17
C GLN A 354 -6.51 24.99 2.16
N TRP A 355 -7.23 24.46 3.15
CA TRP A 355 -8.66 24.71 3.25
C TRP A 355 -8.97 26.16 3.66
N PRO A 356 -10.03 26.77 3.09
CA PRO A 356 -10.46 28.11 3.48
C PRO A 356 -11.15 28.12 4.85
N ASP A 357 -11.02 29.22 5.59
CA ASP A 357 -11.87 29.54 6.76
C ASP A 357 -11.94 28.40 7.82
N HIS A 358 -10.81 27.72 8.04
CA HIS A 358 -10.77 26.45 8.78
C HIS A 358 -11.11 26.59 10.27
N SER A 359 -10.61 27.62 10.94
CA SER A 359 -10.93 27.89 12.35
C SER A 359 -12.42 28.16 12.59
N ARG A 360 -13.12 28.75 11.61
CA ARG A 360 -14.59 28.91 11.62
C ARG A 360 -15.31 27.57 11.44
N LEU A 361 -14.81 26.68 10.59
CA LEU A 361 -15.32 25.31 10.46
C LEU A 361 -15.22 24.58 11.81
N ILE A 362 -14.04 24.59 12.43
CA ILE A 362 -13.81 23.87 13.70
C ILE A 362 -14.62 24.50 14.85
N LYS A 363 -14.79 25.83 14.89
CA LYS A 363 -15.70 26.49 15.82
C LYS A 363 -17.16 26.06 15.61
N ALA A 364 -17.63 25.98 14.36
CA ALA A 364 -18.99 25.52 14.07
C ALA A 364 -19.20 24.03 14.46
N LEU A 365 -18.19 23.18 14.25
CA LEU A 365 -18.20 21.77 14.65
C LEU A 365 -18.37 21.60 16.17
N PHE A 366 -17.54 22.27 16.98
CA PHE A 366 -17.66 22.19 18.45
C PHE A 366 -18.93 22.86 18.98
N ASN A 367 -19.38 23.98 18.39
CA ASN A 367 -20.68 24.58 18.71
C ASN A 367 -21.86 23.61 18.45
N VAL A 368 -21.76 22.75 17.43
CA VAL A 368 -22.78 21.72 17.14
C VAL A 368 -22.72 20.58 18.15
N PHE A 369 -21.53 20.17 18.60
CA PHE A 369 -21.39 19.13 19.63
C PHE A 369 -21.84 19.59 21.02
N GLY A 370 -21.63 20.87 21.36
CA GLY A 370 -22.06 21.47 22.64
C GLY A 370 -23.45 22.13 22.61
N ALA A 371 -24.25 21.92 21.55
CA ALA A 371 -25.48 22.67 21.31
C ALA A 371 -26.55 22.52 22.42
N ASP A 372 -26.53 21.42 23.17
CA ASP A 372 -27.43 21.17 24.30
C ASP A 372 -26.86 21.61 25.66
N GLY A 373 -25.65 22.20 25.70
CA GLY A 373 -24.94 22.52 26.94
C GLY A 373 -24.42 21.30 27.71
N GLY A 374 -24.28 20.14 27.06
CA GLY A 374 -23.90 18.88 27.70
C GLY A 374 -25.01 18.24 28.55
N LYS A 375 -26.26 18.69 28.38
CA LYS A 375 -27.41 18.28 29.18
C LYS A 375 -27.72 16.79 29.09
N GLU A 376 -27.62 16.18 27.91
CA GLU A 376 -27.86 14.74 27.73
C GLU A 376 -26.90 13.91 28.58
N ILE A 377 -25.60 14.25 28.54
CA ILE A 377 -24.54 13.60 29.32
C ILE A 377 -24.80 13.76 30.83
N LEU A 378 -25.17 14.97 31.26
CA LEU A 378 -25.50 15.26 32.67
C LEU A 378 -26.75 14.52 33.16
N ASP A 379 -27.82 14.48 32.36
CA ASP A 379 -29.06 13.77 32.68
C ASP A 379 -28.84 12.25 32.74
N GLU A 380 -28.01 11.68 31.86
CA GLU A 380 -27.74 10.25 31.82
C GLU A 380 -26.87 9.80 33.00
N CYS A 381 -25.76 10.49 33.26
CA CYS A 381 -24.91 10.24 34.44
C CYS A 381 -25.69 10.37 35.76
N LYS A 382 -26.67 11.28 35.82
CA LYS A 382 -27.55 11.47 36.99
C LYS A 382 -28.46 10.26 37.27
N LYS A 383 -28.75 9.39 36.28
CA LYS A 383 -29.58 8.18 36.48
C LYS A 383 -28.85 7.09 37.24
N SER A 384 -27.54 6.95 37.03
CA SER A 384 -26.65 6.02 37.77
C SER A 384 -26.03 6.66 39.01
N GLY A 385 -25.91 7.99 39.04
CA GLY A 385 -25.14 8.74 40.04
C GLY A 385 -23.63 8.70 39.80
N GLU A 386 -23.20 8.36 38.59
CA GLU A 386 -21.78 8.37 38.20
C GLU A 386 -21.28 9.80 37.92
N PRO A 387 -19.98 10.09 38.09
CA PRO A 387 -19.40 11.35 37.66
C PRO A 387 -19.28 11.40 36.12
N VAL A 388 -19.44 12.57 35.52
CA VAL A 388 -19.02 12.80 34.13
C VAL A 388 -17.51 12.54 34.04
N HIS A 389 -17.08 11.80 33.03
CA HIS A 389 -15.67 11.45 32.82
C HIS A 389 -14.89 12.64 32.24
N ASP A 390 -13.68 12.94 32.77
CA ASP A 390 -12.90 14.14 32.48
C ASP A 390 -12.66 14.42 30.98
N LEU A 391 -12.58 13.37 30.15
CA LEU A 391 -12.51 13.48 28.68
C LEU A 391 -13.67 14.25 28.03
N LEU A 392 -14.79 14.47 28.75
CA LEU A 392 -15.97 15.20 28.27
C LEU A 392 -16.06 16.64 28.82
N ASP A 393 -15.06 17.12 29.59
CA ASP A 393 -15.06 18.50 30.14
C ASP A 393 -15.11 19.57 29.03
N TYR A 394 -14.69 19.24 27.81
CA TYR A 394 -14.77 20.14 26.64
C TYR A 394 -16.19 20.32 26.06
N LEU A 395 -17.15 19.46 26.44
CA LEU A 395 -18.56 19.57 26.05
C LEU A 395 -19.44 20.01 27.23
N VAL A 396 -19.21 19.45 28.40
CA VAL A 396 -20.01 19.71 29.61
C VAL A 396 -19.53 20.98 30.34
N GLY A 397 -18.25 21.36 30.18
CA GLY A 397 -17.70 22.61 30.69
C GLY A 397 -17.79 22.75 32.20
N SER A 398 -17.33 21.77 32.99
CA SER A 398 -17.52 21.74 34.46
C SER A 398 -17.07 23.01 35.20
N LYS A 399 -16.11 23.74 34.63
CA LYS A 399 -15.55 25.00 35.15
C LYS A 399 -16.19 26.26 34.55
N SER A 400 -16.87 26.14 33.41
CA SER A 400 -17.55 27.24 32.70
C SER A 400 -18.66 26.67 31.79
N PRO A 401 -19.81 26.25 32.37
CA PRO A 401 -20.86 25.59 31.60
C PRO A 401 -21.47 26.55 30.58
N GLN A 402 -21.64 26.08 29.34
CA GLN A 402 -22.31 26.86 28.30
C GLN A 402 -23.82 26.59 28.33
N PRO A 403 -24.68 27.61 28.15
CA PRO A 403 -26.11 27.40 28.06
C PRO A 403 -26.47 26.63 26.78
N ALA A 404 -27.47 25.75 26.88
CA ALA A 404 -28.08 25.13 25.71
C ALA A 404 -28.60 26.20 24.74
N LEU A 405 -28.46 25.95 23.44
CA LEU A 405 -29.02 26.83 22.41
C LEU A 405 -30.55 26.73 22.40
N ASP A 406 -31.21 27.87 22.21
CA ASP A 406 -32.63 27.86 21.86
C ASP A 406 -32.81 27.44 20.38
N ILE A 407 -34.07 27.26 19.97
CA ILE A 407 -34.38 26.84 18.60
C ILE A 407 -33.86 27.83 17.53
N ASN A 408 -33.81 29.13 17.84
CA ASN A 408 -33.29 30.14 16.92
C ASN A 408 -31.76 30.09 16.84
N GLY A 409 -31.06 29.94 17.97
CA GLY A 409 -29.62 29.71 18.04
C GLY A 409 -29.22 28.44 17.26
N TRP A 410 -29.97 27.36 17.42
CA TRP A 410 -29.77 26.13 16.65
C TRP A 410 -29.99 26.32 15.14
N TRP A 411 -31.07 26.99 14.72
CA TRP A 411 -31.31 27.29 13.30
C TRP A 411 -30.22 28.19 12.70
N ASN A 412 -29.75 29.19 13.43
CA ASN A 412 -28.64 30.05 13.01
C ASN A 412 -27.34 29.25 12.82
N LEU A 413 -27.05 28.31 13.74
CA LEU A 413 -25.90 27.41 13.64
C LEU A 413 -26.02 26.43 12.46
N CYS A 414 -27.21 25.88 12.19
CA CYS A 414 -27.48 25.04 11.01
C CYS A 414 -27.30 25.80 9.70
N GLN A 415 -27.75 27.06 9.62
CA GLN A 415 -27.48 27.92 8.47
C GLN A 415 -25.98 28.18 8.30
N GLU A 416 -25.25 28.38 9.39
CA GLU A 416 -23.80 28.63 9.35
C GLU A 416 -23.01 27.40 8.88
N VAL A 417 -23.35 26.21 9.39
CA VAL A 417 -22.83 24.93 8.87
C VAL A 417 -23.11 24.78 7.37
N TYR A 418 -24.29 25.19 6.89
CA TYR A 418 -24.61 25.20 5.46
C TYR A 418 -23.76 26.21 4.65
N ARG A 419 -23.51 27.42 5.17
CA ARG A 419 -22.60 28.40 4.54
C ARG A 419 -21.18 27.85 4.42
N ILE A 420 -20.67 27.20 5.46
CA ILE A 420 -19.34 26.57 5.47
C ILE A 420 -19.28 25.42 4.45
N LYS A 421 -20.32 24.55 4.40
CA LYS A 421 -20.48 23.52 3.35
C LYS A 421 -20.39 24.11 1.94
N GLN A 422 -20.98 25.28 1.69
CA GLN A 422 -20.87 25.96 0.39
C GLN A 422 -19.47 26.50 0.10
N ILE A 423 -18.77 27.10 1.07
CA ILE A 423 -17.39 27.61 0.89
C ILE A 423 -16.46 26.46 0.47
N TYR A 424 -16.53 25.32 1.17
CA TYR A 424 -15.70 24.15 0.88
C TYR A 424 -16.08 23.50 -0.48
N LEU A 425 -17.36 23.52 -0.87
CA LEU A 425 -17.79 23.05 -2.19
C LEU A 425 -17.28 23.93 -3.35
N HIS A 426 -17.12 25.24 -3.14
CA HIS A 426 -16.47 26.10 -4.14
C HIS A 426 -14.99 25.80 -4.25
N PHE A 427 -14.29 25.67 -3.11
CA PHE A 427 -12.87 25.27 -3.09
C PHE A 427 -12.56 24.02 -3.93
N TRP A 428 -13.39 22.97 -3.83
CA TRP A 428 -13.27 21.76 -4.67
C TRP A 428 -13.39 22.05 -6.18
N LYS A 429 -14.31 22.93 -6.59
CA LYS A 429 -14.54 23.30 -8.00
C LYS A 429 -13.40 24.17 -8.52
N ASP A 430 -13.05 25.21 -7.79
CA ASP A 430 -12.14 26.28 -8.23
C ASP A 430 -10.71 25.76 -8.41
N ASN A 431 -10.32 24.73 -7.64
CA ASN A 431 -9.03 24.04 -7.76
C ASN A 431 -9.08 22.80 -8.70
N GLY A 432 -10.27 22.35 -9.11
CA GLY A 432 -10.47 21.20 -9.98
C GLY A 432 -9.99 19.86 -9.39
N LEU A 433 -10.14 19.65 -8.08
CA LEU A 433 -9.53 18.52 -7.36
C LEU A 433 -10.39 17.25 -7.45
N ASP A 434 -9.74 16.10 -7.65
CA ASP A 434 -10.36 14.78 -7.59
C ASP A 434 -10.41 14.20 -6.19
N ALA A 435 -9.33 14.39 -5.43
CA ALA A 435 -9.17 13.96 -4.05
C ALA A 435 -8.17 14.86 -3.32
N ILE A 436 -8.14 14.79 -1.99
CA ILE A 436 -7.15 15.47 -1.16
C ILE A 436 -6.54 14.45 -0.18
N VAL A 437 -5.21 14.35 -0.16
CA VAL A 437 -4.48 13.61 0.88
C VAL A 437 -4.11 14.55 2.02
N ALA A 438 -4.31 14.11 3.25
CA ALA A 438 -4.05 14.88 4.46
C ALA A 438 -3.59 13.96 5.62
N PRO A 439 -2.99 14.52 6.68
CA PRO A 439 -2.94 13.87 7.99
C PRO A 439 -4.34 13.39 8.42
N VAL A 440 -4.43 12.32 9.21
CA VAL A 440 -5.68 12.02 9.94
C VAL A 440 -5.75 12.83 11.23
N MET A 441 -4.62 12.99 11.91
CA MET A 441 -4.44 13.72 13.16
C MET A 441 -3.09 14.43 13.12
N ALA A 442 -2.86 15.41 14.00
CA ALA A 442 -1.53 16.00 14.17
C ALA A 442 -0.48 15.03 14.78
N SER A 443 -0.90 13.84 15.24
CA SER A 443 -0.05 12.82 15.87
C SER A 443 -0.45 11.41 15.46
N THR A 444 0.49 10.47 15.50
CA THR A 444 0.27 9.04 15.21
C THR A 444 -0.44 8.29 16.35
N SER A 445 -0.36 8.80 17.59
CA SER A 445 -1.19 8.45 18.75
C SER A 445 -1.02 9.50 19.85
N VAL A 446 -1.54 9.30 21.06
CA VAL A 446 -1.27 10.17 22.23
C VAL A 446 -0.97 9.33 23.47
N LEU A 447 -0.34 9.96 24.46
CA LEU A 447 -0.29 9.41 25.81
C LEU A 447 -1.72 9.38 26.40
N PRO A 448 -2.10 8.38 27.22
CA PRO A 448 -3.44 8.31 27.79
C PRO A 448 -3.90 9.59 28.49
N TYR A 449 -5.17 9.99 28.25
CA TYR A 449 -5.82 11.18 28.83
C TYR A 449 -5.17 12.52 28.44
N SER A 450 -4.75 12.65 27.18
CA SER A 450 -3.99 13.81 26.69
C SER A 450 -4.71 14.59 25.59
N SER A 451 -4.28 15.85 25.37
CA SER A 451 -4.90 16.73 24.39
C SER A 451 -4.65 16.29 22.94
N VAL A 452 -5.69 16.29 22.12
CA VAL A 452 -5.66 16.05 20.66
C VAL A 452 -6.22 17.25 19.89
N CYS A 453 -5.98 17.32 18.58
CA CYS A 453 -6.69 18.24 17.68
C CYS A 453 -7.53 17.45 16.66
N LEU A 454 -8.70 17.99 16.27
CA LEU A 454 -9.66 17.35 15.37
C LEU A 454 -9.75 18.04 13.99
N ASP A 455 -8.85 18.98 13.72
CA ASP A 455 -8.77 19.82 12.52
C ASP A 455 -8.96 19.00 11.23
N TYR A 456 -8.11 17.98 11.09
CA TYR A 456 -8.04 17.15 9.90
C TYR A 456 -9.22 16.17 9.78
N THR A 457 -9.80 15.69 10.88
CA THR A 457 -10.96 14.79 10.83
C THR A 457 -12.26 15.54 10.61
N GLY A 458 -12.46 16.63 11.36
CA GLY A 458 -13.71 17.37 11.52
C GLY A 458 -14.23 18.02 10.23
N VAL A 459 -13.33 18.49 9.36
CA VAL A 459 -13.69 18.94 8.00
C VAL A 459 -14.49 17.89 7.23
N CYS A 460 -14.13 16.61 7.33
CA CYS A 460 -14.82 15.55 6.59
C CYS A 460 -16.21 15.24 7.16
N ASN A 461 -16.45 15.52 8.44
CA ASN A 461 -17.76 15.37 9.05
C ASN A 461 -18.65 16.56 8.72
N LEU A 462 -18.17 17.78 8.97
CA LEU A 462 -18.96 18.99 8.73
C LEU A 462 -19.28 19.16 7.24
N CYS A 463 -18.37 18.81 6.32
CA CYS A 463 -18.62 18.87 4.88
C CYS A 463 -19.24 17.59 4.27
N ASP A 464 -19.45 16.52 5.06
CA ASP A 464 -19.93 15.21 4.61
C ASP A 464 -19.11 14.58 3.44
N CYS A 465 -17.79 14.83 3.46
CA CYS A 465 -16.82 14.23 2.55
C CYS A 465 -16.60 12.75 2.89
N SER A 466 -16.38 11.88 1.90
CA SER A 466 -15.98 10.49 2.12
C SER A 466 -14.45 10.43 2.32
N ALA A 467 -13.96 9.68 3.32
CA ALA A 467 -12.54 9.68 3.69
C ALA A 467 -12.00 8.28 4.03
N VAL A 468 -10.95 7.83 3.35
CA VAL A 468 -10.30 6.52 3.50
C VAL A 468 -8.97 6.67 4.22
N VAL A 469 -8.68 5.87 5.24
CA VAL A 469 -7.41 5.84 5.99
C VAL A 469 -6.45 4.82 5.40
N LEU A 470 -5.18 5.23 5.29
CA LEU A 470 -4.09 4.47 4.70
C LEU A 470 -2.86 4.48 5.63
N PRO A 471 -2.46 3.34 6.21
CA PRO A 471 -1.16 3.17 6.85
C PRO A 471 -0.03 3.27 5.80
N LEU A 472 0.84 4.27 5.96
CA LEU A 472 1.90 4.63 5.02
C LEU A 472 3.19 4.93 5.79
N GLY A 473 3.99 3.89 6.01
CA GLY A 473 5.24 3.97 6.77
C GLY A 473 5.06 4.02 8.29
N THR A 474 6.15 4.30 9.00
CA THR A 474 6.22 4.34 10.47
C THR A 474 7.05 5.51 10.96
N VAL A 475 6.91 5.82 12.26
CA VAL A 475 7.86 6.65 13.01
C VAL A 475 9.23 5.97 13.05
N ASP A 476 10.30 6.74 12.86
CA ASP A 476 11.69 6.37 13.14
C ASP A 476 12.27 7.38 14.16
N GLN A 477 12.65 6.89 15.34
CA GLN A 477 13.11 7.72 16.46
C GLN A 477 14.34 8.60 16.17
N LYS A 478 15.09 8.36 15.09
CA LYS A 478 16.30 9.09 14.70
C LYS A 478 16.03 10.15 13.63
N LEU A 479 15.07 9.88 12.74
CA LEU A 479 14.64 10.82 11.69
C LEU A 479 13.59 11.79 12.23
N ASP A 480 12.63 11.29 13.01
CA ASP A 480 11.43 12.00 13.40
C ASP A 480 11.58 12.73 14.74
N VAL A 481 12.66 13.49 14.89
CA VAL A 481 12.95 14.27 16.12
C VAL A 481 12.28 15.64 16.09
N LEU A 482 11.79 16.11 17.25
CA LEU A 482 11.25 17.47 17.36
C LEU A 482 12.39 18.50 17.36
N HIS A 483 12.36 19.41 16.39
CA HIS A 483 13.21 20.59 16.40
C HIS A 483 12.67 21.67 17.36
N PRO A 484 13.52 22.35 18.15
CA PRO A 484 13.10 23.44 19.02
C PRO A 484 12.49 24.61 18.25
N ARG A 485 11.23 24.95 18.57
CA ARG A 485 10.56 26.19 18.18
C ARG A 485 9.49 26.54 19.22
N GLU A 486 9.09 27.80 19.26
CA GLU A 486 7.88 28.22 19.97
C GLU A 486 6.63 27.58 19.34
N SER A 487 5.59 27.35 20.15
CA SER A 487 4.33 26.76 19.70
C SER A 487 3.28 27.83 19.42
N ARG A 488 2.49 27.67 18.36
CA ARG A 488 1.48 28.63 17.87
C ARG A 488 0.31 28.79 18.83
N SER A 489 0.02 27.76 19.61
CA SER A 489 -1.11 27.70 20.54
C SER A 489 -0.77 26.83 21.76
N GLU A 490 -1.53 26.98 22.85
CA GLU A 490 -1.44 26.10 24.02
C GLU A 490 -1.77 24.64 23.64
N LEU A 491 -2.67 24.44 22.68
CA LEU A 491 -3.01 23.11 22.15
C LEU A 491 -1.84 22.47 21.40
N GLU A 492 -1.17 23.24 20.52
CA GLU A 492 0.03 22.77 19.83
C GLU A 492 1.16 22.49 20.82
N ALA A 493 1.34 23.32 21.84
CA ALA A 493 2.32 23.08 22.91
C ALA A 493 2.05 21.77 23.66
N LYS A 494 0.79 21.49 24.00
CA LYS A 494 0.37 20.23 24.65
C LYS A 494 0.56 19.02 23.75
N ILE A 495 0.28 19.13 22.45
CA ILE A 495 0.44 18.02 21.49
C ILE A 495 1.92 17.72 21.26
N ARG A 496 2.73 18.76 21.00
CA ARG A 496 4.20 18.61 20.85
C ARG A 496 4.85 18.08 22.13
N GLY A 497 4.41 18.53 23.30
CA GLY A 497 4.94 18.12 24.61
C GLY A 497 4.67 16.66 25.00
N GLN A 498 3.79 15.93 24.30
CA GLN A 498 3.54 14.50 24.51
C GLN A 498 4.53 13.59 23.76
N TYR A 499 5.25 14.12 22.78
CA TYR A 499 6.01 13.29 21.84
C TYR A 499 7.44 13.02 22.32
N ASP A 500 7.68 11.78 22.71
CA ASP A 500 9.01 11.20 22.82
C ASP A 500 9.28 10.29 21.60
N PRO A 501 10.28 10.59 20.75
CA PRO A 501 10.62 9.76 19.60
C PRO A 501 10.83 8.29 19.95
N LYS A 502 11.35 7.98 21.15
CA LYS A 502 11.62 6.60 21.59
C LYS A 502 10.33 5.84 21.94
N THR A 503 9.41 6.48 22.67
CA THR A 503 8.10 5.90 23.03
C THR A 503 7.21 5.72 21.78
N PHE A 504 7.35 6.58 20.78
CA PHE A 504 6.59 6.51 19.53
C PHE A 504 7.27 5.67 18.42
N ASP A 505 8.48 5.14 18.65
CA ASP A 505 9.25 4.44 17.62
C ASP A 505 8.51 3.25 17.00
N GLY A 506 8.54 3.14 15.67
CA GLY A 506 7.83 2.08 14.95
C GLY A 506 6.30 2.11 15.07
N MET A 507 5.69 3.18 15.57
CA MET A 507 4.25 3.43 15.43
C MET A 507 3.88 3.65 13.96
N PRO A 508 2.69 3.19 13.52
CA PRO A 508 2.22 3.44 12.16
C PRO A 508 1.97 4.93 11.92
N VAL A 509 2.40 5.43 10.78
CA VAL A 509 1.96 6.73 10.27
C VAL A 509 0.81 6.46 9.32
N CYS A 510 -0.37 7.04 9.58
CA CYS A 510 -1.52 6.92 8.67
C CYS A 510 -1.95 8.30 8.16
N LEU A 511 -2.31 8.34 6.88
CA LEU A 511 -2.89 9.50 6.21
C LEU A 511 -4.33 9.16 5.80
N GLN A 512 -5.14 10.17 5.48
CA GLN A 512 -6.45 9.99 4.85
C GLN A 512 -6.44 10.55 3.43
N LEU A 513 -7.09 9.83 2.51
CA LEU A 513 -7.53 10.35 1.22
C LEU A 513 -9.01 10.72 1.32
N ILE A 514 -9.31 11.98 1.00
CA ILE A 514 -10.62 12.61 1.11
C ILE A 514 -11.17 12.80 -0.31
N THR A 515 -12.43 12.44 -0.52
CA THR A 515 -13.23 12.70 -1.73
C THR A 515 -14.54 13.39 -1.34
N ARG A 516 -15.35 13.84 -2.31
CA ARG A 516 -16.57 14.60 -2.02
C ARG A 516 -17.69 13.65 -1.57
N LYS A 517 -18.85 14.21 -1.22
CA LYS A 517 -20.00 13.44 -0.77
C LYS A 517 -20.36 12.31 -1.76
N THR A 518 -20.58 11.10 -1.24
CA THR A 518 -20.95 9.87 -1.99
C THR A 518 -19.94 9.41 -3.05
N GLU A 519 -18.66 9.80 -2.92
CA GLU A 519 -17.56 9.34 -3.78
C GLU A 519 -16.75 8.19 -3.14
N GLU A 520 -17.36 7.28 -2.35
CA GLU A 520 -16.63 6.21 -1.64
C GLU A 520 -15.79 5.32 -2.58
N GLU A 521 -16.35 4.87 -3.70
CA GLU A 521 -15.68 3.94 -4.62
C GLU A 521 -14.54 4.64 -5.37
N LYS A 522 -14.67 5.95 -5.63
CA LYS A 522 -13.57 6.80 -6.09
C LYS A 522 -12.50 6.94 -5.01
N GLY A 523 -12.91 7.14 -3.76
CA GLY A 523 -12.02 7.19 -2.60
C GLY A 523 -11.17 5.94 -2.49
N LEU A 524 -11.77 4.75 -2.50
CA LEU A 524 -11.06 3.48 -2.44
C LEU A 524 -10.13 3.26 -3.64
N ALA A 525 -10.58 3.53 -4.86
CA ALA A 525 -9.75 3.39 -6.06
C ALA A 525 -8.55 4.35 -6.07
N LEU A 526 -8.75 5.63 -5.74
CA LEU A 526 -7.65 6.59 -5.62
C LEU A 526 -6.75 6.30 -4.41
N SER A 527 -7.30 5.72 -3.34
CA SER A 527 -6.53 5.19 -2.22
C SER A 527 -5.62 4.04 -2.63
N GLN A 528 -6.06 3.15 -3.53
CA GLN A 528 -5.19 2.11 -4.10
C GLN A 528 -4.11 2.71 -5.02
N LEU A 529 -4.42 3.77 -5.78
CA LEU A 529 -3.41 4.51 -6.55
C LEU A 529 -2.36 5.16 -5.62
N VAL A 530 -2.78 5.77 -4.51
CA VAL A 530 -1.89 6.35 -3.49
C VAL A 530 -1.06 5.28 -2.78
N LYS A 531 -1.69 4.16 -2.37
CA LYS A 531 -1.01 2.98 -1.80
C LYS A 531 0.09 2.49 -2.73
N THR A 532 -0.24 2.24 -4.00
CA THR A 532 0.67 1.64 -4.99
C THR A 532 1.74 2.58 -5.55
N SER A 533 1.48 3.90 -5.58
CA SER A 533 2.47 4.89 -6.04
C SER A 533 3.54 5.20 -4.99
N SER A 534 3.25 4.94 -3.71
CA SER A 534 4.15 5.28 -2.60
C SER A 534 5.33 4.31 -2.48
N ARG A 535 6.52 4.83 -2.16
CA ARG A 535 7.69 4.05 -1.74
C ARG A 535 7.40 3.11 -0.55
N PHE A 536 6.43 3.48 0.30
CA PHE A 536 5.99 2.68 1.45
C PHE A 536 5.18 1.43 1.07
N TYR A 537 4.75 1.29 -0.20
CA TYR A 537 3.99 0.13 -0.68
C TYR A 537 4.70 -1.21 -0.47
N THR A 538 6.04 -1.20 -0.50
CA THR A 538 6.89 -2.39 -0.34
C THR A 538 6.86 -3.02 1.07
N TYR A 539 6.08 -2.49 2.02
CA TYR A 539 6.16 -2.85 3.43
C TYR A 539 4.99 -3.67 4.00
N ASN A 540 3.80 -3.74 3.37
CA ASN A 540 2.60 -4.24 4.05
C ASN A 540 1.54 -5.04 3.25
N ASP A 541 1.80 -5.46 2.00
CA ASP A 541 0.98 -6.52 1.39
C ASP A 541 1.33 -7.88 2.04
N GLY A 542 0.55 -8.22 3.06
CA GLY A 542 0.97 -9.14 4.11
C GLY A 542 0.76 -10.61 3.81
N LEU A 543 1.79 -11.29 3.27
CA LEU A 543 1.86 -12.77 3.36
C LEU A 543 3.27 -13.40 3.49
N GLN A 544 4.29 -12.64 3.91
CA GLN A 544 5.46 -13.22 4.65
C GLN A 544 5.98 -12.27 5.73
N ARG A 545 5.31 -12.23 6.91
CA ARG A 545 5.95 -11.78 8.16
C ARG A 545 6.94 -12.83 8.67
N LYS A 546 8.02 -13.09 7.90
CA LYS A 546 9.18 -13.81 8.44
C LYS A 546 9.79 -12.95 9.55
N HIS A 547 10.03 -13.55 10.71
CA HIS A 547 10.58 -12.84 11.86
C HIS A 547 11.87 -12.10 11.48
N ILE A 548 11.81 -10.77 11.45
CA ILE A 548 12.98 -9.97 11.79
C ILE A 548 13.11 -10.09 13.30
N VAL A 549 13.74 -11.19 13.72
CA VAL A 549 14.35 -11.28 15.05
C VAL A 549 15.19 -10.03 15.21
N HIS A 550 15.08 -9.35 16.36
CA HIS A 550 15.88 -8.18 16.67
C HIS A 550 17.33 -8.59 17.00
N VAL A 551 18.01 -9.19 16.02
CA VAL A 551 19.46 -9.25 15.97
C VAL A 551 19.92 -7.81 16.16
N PRO A 552 20.75 -7.50 17.17
CA PRO A 552 21.29 -6.17 17.32
C PRO A 552 22.05 -5.83 16.04
N ARG A 553 21.49 -4.93 15.22
CA ARG A 553 22.26 -4.32 14.14
C ARG A 553 23.25 -3.40 14.82
N GLU A 554 24.42 -3.95 15.12
CA GLU A 554 25.65 -3.17 15.32
C GLU A 554 25.67 -2.07 14.28
N VAL A 555 25.95 -0.84 14.73
CA VAL A 555 25.73 0.37 13.92
C VAL A 555 26.82 0.47 12.86
N ASN A 556 26.68 -0.31 11.80
CA ASN A 556 27.56 -0.30 10.66
C ASN A 556 27.45 1.07 9.96
N PRO A 557 28.49 1.93 9.94
CA PRO A 557 28.37 3.33 9.53
C PRO A 557 28.10 3.58 8.04
N LEU A 558 27.86 2.52 7.26
CA LEU A 558 27.80 2.53 5.80
C LEU A 558 26.44 2.89 5.18
N TYR A 559 25.41 3.23 5.95
CA TYR A 559 24.15 3.77 5.41
C TYR A 559 24.19 5.27 5.06
N ARG A 560 25.39 5.81 4.76
CA ARG A 560 25.52 6.92 3.82
C ARG A 560 25.34 6.39 2.40
N MET A 561 24.35 6.91 1.67
CA MET A 561 24.25 6.84 0.20
C MET A 561 24.61 5.48 -0.43
N THR A 562 23.61 4.61 -0.66
CA THR A 562 23.82 3.39 -1.46
C THR A 562 24.53 3.72 -2.78
N ASP A 563 25.63 3.01 -3.05
CA ASP A 563 26.57 3.35 -4.11
C ASP A 563 25.84 3.55 -5.45
N PRO A 564 26.04 4.68 -6.15
CA PRO A 564 25.34 4.95 -7.41
C PRO A 564 25.49 3.85 -8.46
N SER A 565 26.59 3.08 -8.45
CA SER A 565 26.78 1.91 -9.33
C SER A 565 25.88 0.74 -8.97
N ILE A 566 25.76 0.40 -7.69
CA ILE A 566 24.85 -0.66 -7.20
C ILE A 566 23.39 -0.24 -7.48
N ARG A 567 23.07 1.02 -7.21
CA ARG A 567 21.72 1.57 -7.44
C ARG A 567 21.35 1.61 -8.92
N LEU A 568 22.30 1.91 -9.81
CA LEU A 568 22.12 1.79 -11.25
C LEU A 568 21.97 0.33 -11.68
N ARG A 569 22.81 -0.58 -11.18
CA ARG A 569 22.77 -2.02 -11.51
C ARG A 569 21.42 -2.65 -11.14
N ASN A 570 20.85 -2.30 -10.00
CA ASN A 570 19.51 -2.74 -9.60
C ASN A 570 18.43 -2.16 -10.54
N ALA A 571 18.46 -0.86 -10.81
CA ALA A 571 17.54 -0.23 -11.76
C ALA A 571 17.64 -0.83 -13.17
N ILE A 572 18.81 -1.32 -13.60
CA ILE A 572 18.99 -2.04 -14.87
C ILE A 572 18.37 -3.44 -14.81
N LYS A 573 18.49 -4.17 -13.70
CA LYS A 573 17.85 -5.49 -13.50
C LYS A 573 16.31 -5.40 -13.43
N GLU A 574 15.80 -4.28 -12.91
CA GLU A 574 14.38 -3.98 -12.73
C GLU A 574 13.70 -3.34 -13.97
N ASP A 575 14.40 -3.24 -15.11
CA ASP A 575 14.02 -2.48 -16.32
C ASP A 575 13.57 -1.02 -16.06
N ASN A 576 14.10 -0.40 -15.00
CA ASN A 576 13.73 0.95 -14.60
C ASN A 576 14.53 2.00 -15.39
N TYR A 577 14.14 2.19 -16.66
CA TYR A 577 14.72 3.17 -17.59
C TYR A 577 14.80 4.59 -17.00
N PHE A 578 13.81 5.02 -16.21
CA PHE A 578 13.77 6.36 -15.62
C PHE A 578 14.84 6.55 -14.53
N ILE A 579 15.03 5.57 -13.64
CA ILE A 579 16.13 5.63 -12.66
C ILE A 579 17.48 5.47 -13.36
N ALA A 580 17.61 4.55 -14.33
CA ALA A 580 18.84 4.33 -15.08
C ALA A 580 19.30 5.60 -15.83
N SER A 581 18.41 6.24 -16.59
CA SER A 581 18.71 7.49 -17.31
C SER A 581 18.97 8.67 -16.38
N ARG A 582 18.24 8.82 -15.27
CA ARG A 582 18.48 9.88 -14.27
C ARG A 582 19.81 9.69 -13.54
N LEU A 583 20.22 8.45 -13.25
CA LEU A 583 21.53 8.13 -12.65
C LEU A 583 22.68 8.33 -13.64
N LEU A 584 22.59 7.82 -14.87
CA LEU A 584 23.61 8.02 -15.91
C LEU A 584 23.79 9.51 -16.27
N LYS A 585 22.70 10.29 -16.28
CA LYS A 585 22.78 11.75 -16.46
C LYS A 585 23.45 12.47 -15.28
N ARG A 586 23.27 12.00 -14.05
CA ARG A 586 23.87 12.59 -12.83
C ARG A 586 25.31 12.15 -12.60
N PHE A 587 25.66 10.93 -13.01
CA PHE A 587 26.96 10.30 -12.79
C PHE A 587 27.43 9.60 -14.08
N PRO A 588 27.91 10.33 -15.11
CA PRO A 588 28.25 9.75 -16.41
C PRO A 588 29.28 8.62 -16.35
N GLY A 589 30.25 8.67 -15.42
CA GLY A 589 31.25 7.61 -15.22
C GLY A 589 30.68 6.25 -14.78
N LEU A 590 29.40 6.16 -14.38
CA LEU A 590 28.74 4.88 -14.14
C LEU A 590 28.47 4.08 -15.42
N LEU A 591 28.46 4.74 -16.59
CA LEU A 591 28.37 4.08 -17.89
C LEU A 591 29.42 2.97 -18.04
N ASP A 592 30.62 3.23 -17.51
CA ASP A 592 31.78 2.37 -17.62
C ASP A 592 31.96 1.37 -16.48
N ASN A 593 31.07 1.38 -15.48
CA ASN A 593 31.16 0.53 -14.30
C ASN A 593 31.10 -0.97 -14.66
N ILE A 594 32.04 -1.72 -14.11
CA ILE A 594 32.12 -3.18 -14.14
C ILE A 594 31.83 -3.69 -12.74
N ASP A 595 31.04 -4.75 -12.63
CA ASP A 595 30.80 -5.47 -11.38
C ASP A 595 32.04 -6.31 -11.01
N PRO A 596 32.71 -6.02 -9.88
CA PRO A 596 33.94 -6.73 -9.48
C PRO A 596 33.70 -8.19 -9.06
N SER A 597 32.44 -8.65 -8.96
CA SER A 597 32.12 -10.04 -8.59
C SER A 597 32.14 -11.02 -9.77
N ASN A 598 31.92 -10.55 -11.01
CA ASN A 598 31.78 -11.39 -12.20
C ASN A 598 32.30 -10.75 -13.51
N GLY A 599 32.76 -9.49 -13.48
CA GLY A 599 33.21 -8.75 -14.66
C GLY A 599 32.09 -8.20 -15.53
N TRP A 600 30.82 -8.23 -15.10
CA TRP A 600 29.70 -7.75 -15.91
C TRP A 600 29.63 -6.22 -15.89
N SER A 601 29.69 -5.60 -17.06
CA SER A 601 29.34 -4.17 -17.18
C SER A 601 27.82 -3.95 -17.12
N ASN A 602 27.39 -2.71 -16.92
CA ASN A 602 25.97 -2.33 -16.97
C ASN A 602 25.26 -2.77 -18.27
N LEU A 603 25.97 -2.85 -19.40
CA LEU A 603 25.44 -3.35 -20.67
C LEU A 603 25.26 -4.88 -20.68
N HIS A 604 26.05 -5.63 -19.92
CA HIS A 604 25.84 -7.08 -19.76
C HIS A 604 24.58 -7.36 -18.93
N TYR A 605 24.30 -6.55 -17.90
CA TYR A 605 23.05 -6.66 -17.15
C TYR A 605 21.82 -6.32 -18.00
N SER A 606 21.85 -5.26 -18.82
CA SER A 606 20.71 -4.95 -19.69
C SER A 606 20.57 -5.97 -20.83
N ALA A 607 21.68 -6.55 -21.31
CA ALA A 607 21.69 -7.66 -22.27
C ALA A 607 21.03 -8.92 -21.68
N TYR A 608 21.45 -9.39 -20.51
CA TYR A 608 20.92 -10.61 -19.89
C TYR A 608 19.41 -10.55 -19.61
N HIS A 609 18.92 -9.38 -19.18
CA HIS A 609 17.49 -9.21 -18.85
C HIS A 609 16.61 -8.81 -20.05
N ASN A 610 17.17 -8.74 -21.28
CA ASN A 610 16.47 -8.30 -22.50
C ASN A 610 15.90 -6.86 -22.44
N ASN A 611 16.55 -6.00 -21.67
CA ASN A 611 16.09 -4.63 -21.40
C ASN A 611 16.51 -3.69 -22.54
N TYR A 612 15.80 -3.79 -23.66
CA TYR A 612 16.10 -3.12 -24.93
C TYR A 612 16.29 -1.61 -24.79
N GLN A 613 15.38 -0.91 -24.10
CA GLN A 613 15.45 0.56 -23.99
C GLN A 613 16.65 1.01 -23.15
N ILE A 614 16.99 0.27 -22.09
CA ILE A 614 18.17 0.53 -21.26
C ILE A 614 19.45 0.22 -22.04
N SER A 615 19.47 -0.88 -22.81
CA SER A 615 20.59 -1.22 -23.68
C SER A 615 20.82 -0.13 -24.74
N GLU A 616 19.76 0.38 -25.37
CA GLU A 616 19.84 1.47 -26.35
C GLU A 616 20.35 2.78 -25.72
N LEU A 617 19.93 3.09 -24.49
CA LEU A 617 20.42 4.23 -23.70
C LEU A 617 21.92 4.11 -23.37
N LEU A 618 22.38 2.91 -22.95
CA LEU A 618 23.79 2.64 -22.66
C LEU A 618 24.64 2.73 -23.94
N LEU A 619 24.18 2.14 -25.06
CA LEU A 619 24.85 2.21 -26.36
C LEU A 619 24.97 3.65 -26.88
N LYS A 620 23.90 4.45 -26.74
CA LYS A 620 23.94 5.90 -27.04
C LYS A 620 24.92 6.66 -26.14
N GLY A 621 24.99 6.30 -24.86
CA GLY A 621 25.98 6.84 -23.92
C GLY A 621 27.42 6.55 -24.35
N ILE A 622 27.72 5.29 -24.69
CA ILE A 622 29.03 4.84 -25.16
C ILE A 622 29.41 5.55 -26.46
N HIS A 623 28.51 5.57 -27.46
CA HIS A 623 28.77 6.24 -28.73
C HIS A 623 29.02 7.75 -28.58
N ASN A 624 28.23 8.45 -27.74
CA ASN A 624 28.44 9.87 -27.47
C ASN A 624 29.80 10.15 -26.80
N ARG A 625 30.28 9.24 -25.95
CA ARG A 625 31.61 9.32 -25.34
C ARG A 625 32.71 9.15 -26.40
N PHE A 626 32.61 8.15 -27.28
CA PHE A 626 33.54 7.99 -28.40
C PHE A 626 33.61 9.23 -29.29
N VAL A 627 32.47 9.76 -29.76
CA VAL A 627 32.42 10.95 -30.62
C VAL A 627 33.05 12.17 -29.94
N SER A 628 32.79 12.37 -28.63
CA SER A 628 33.42 13.43 -27.84
C SER A 628 34.94 13.30 -27.74
N THR A 629 35.45 12.06 -27.60
CA THR A 629 36.89 11.77 -27.59
C THR A 629 37.52 12.01 -28.97
N SER A 630 36.91 11.50 -30.05
CA SER A 630 37.44 11.66 -31.41
C SER A 630 37.50 13.14 -31.85
N ILE A 631 36.52 13.96 -31.47
CA ILE A 631 36.53 15.40 -31.78
C ILE A 631 37.71 16.11 -31.11
N ARG A 632 38.05 15.77 -29.85
CA ARG A 632 39.20 16.36 -29.15
C ARG A 632 40.55 16.04 -29.78
N PHE A 633 40.68 14.92 -30.48
CA PHE A 633 41.87 14.62 -31.28
C PHE A 633 41.84 15.28 -32.67
N ALA A 634 40.65 15.45 -33.25
CA ALA A 634 40.48 16.14 -34.54
C ALA A 634 40.76 17.65 -34.48
N GLU A 635 40.71 18.29 -33.31
CA GLU A 635 41.10 19.70 -33.13
C GLU A 635 42.64 19.94 -33.21
N GLN A 636 43.46 18.90 -33.40
CA GLN A 636 44.90 19.04 -33.60
C GLN A 636 45.37 18.87 -35.06
N ASP A 637 44.50 18.54 -36.02
CA ASP A 637 44.91 18.40 -37.43
C ASP A 637 43.84 18.84 -38.46
N SER A 638 44.26 19.09 -39.71
CA SER A 638 43.52 19.96 -40.65
C SER A 638 42.15 19.47 -41.19
N PRO A 639 41.24 20.40 -41.57
CA PRO A 639 39.80 20.11 -41.70
C PRO A 639 39.39 19.46 -43.02
N ALA A 640 39.32 18.11 -43.05
CA ALA A 640 38.58 17.35 -44.06
C ALA A 640 37.15 17.02 -43.58
N LYS A 641 36.12 17.57 -44.23
CA LYS A 641 34.71 17.28 -43.87
C LYS A 641 34.36 15.80 -44.03
N PRO A 642 33.93 15.08 -42.97
CA PRO A 642 33.30 13.78 -43.13
C PRO A 642 31.96 13.94 -43.87
N LYS A 643 31.70 13.07 -44.86
CA LYS A 643 30.41 13.03 -45.56
C LYS A 643 29.36 12.31 -44.68
N SER A 644 28.11 12.72 -44.81
CA SER A 644 26.97 11.97 -44.27
C SER A 644 26.87 10.57 -44.88
N SER A 645 26.16 9.66 -44.19
CA SER A 645 25.87 8.25 -44.55
C SER A 645 27.00 7.22 -44.34
N ALA A 646 27.56 7.18 -43.13
CA ALA A 646 28.23 5.99 -42.56
C ALA A 646 27.75 5.79 -41.10
N MET A 647 26.49 5.37 -40.92
CA MET A 647 25.88 5.26 -39.60
C MET A 647 26.21 3.90 -38.97
N TYR A 648 26.73 3.91 -37.73
CA TYR A 648 27.04 2.73 -36.90
C TYR A 648 28.16 1.78 -37.38
N SER A 649 29.05 2.20 -38.28
CA SER A 649 30.28 1.44 -38.55
C SER A 649 31.34 1.67 -37.47
N GLN A 650 31.71 0.59 -36.76
CA GLN A 650 32.94 0.42 -35.97
C GLN A 650 33.07 1.23 -34.66
N ILE A 651 32.56 0.64 -33.57
CA ILE A 651 33.24 0.73 -32.26
C ILE A 651 34.20 -0.47 -32.23
N THR A 652 35.50 -0.25 -32.44
CA THR A 652 36.50 -1.32 -32.60
C THR A 652 37.84 -1.01 -31.93
N ASP A 653 37.83 -0.32 -30.79
CA ASP A 653 38.95 -0.37 -29.85
C ASP A 653 38.79 -1.62 -28.97
N GLU A 654 39.80 -2.50 -29.00
CA GLU A 654 39.73 -3.84 -28.39
C GLU A 654 39.55 -3.78 -26.85
N ASP A 655 40.03 -2.72 -26.21
CA ASP A 655 39.91 -2.47 -24.76
C ASP A 655 38.49 -2.11 -24.28
N GLU A 656 37.59 -1.68 -25.17
CA GLU A 656 36.20 -1.28 -24.82
C GLU A 656 35.19 -2.43 -24.95
N ILE A 657 35.59 -3.57 -25.55
CA ILE A 657 34.83 -4.82 -25.46
C ILE A 657 35.06 -5.38 -24.06
N LYS A 658 34.30 -4.87 -23.07
CA LYS A 658 34.41 -5.22 -21.65
C LYS A 658 33.96 -6.65 -21.37
N LEU A 659 34.78 -7.62 -21.76
CA LEU A 659 34.55 -9.04 -21.55
C LEU A 659 34.32 -9.34 -20.07
N THR A 660 33.45 -10.30 -19.77
CA THR A 660 33.34 -10.85 -18.41
C THR A 660 34.64 -11.55 -18.00
N PHE A 661 34.77 -11.91 -16.72
CA PHE A 661 35.90 -12.73 -16.27
C PHE A 661 35.97 -14.12 -16.97
N GLU A 662 34.89 -14.57 -17.64
CA GLU A 662 34.88 -15.77 -18.48
C GLU A 662 35.20 -15.52 -19.97
N LYS A 663 35.71 -14.33 -20.32
CA LYS A 663 35.91 -13.85 -21.70
C LYS A 663 34.63 -13.77 -22.56
N GLN A 664 33.45 -13.71 -21.92
CA GLN A 664 32.19 -13.60 -22.65
C GLN A 664 31.92 -12.16 -23.10
N THR A 665 31.39 -12.01 -24.31
CA THR A 665 30.91 -10.72 -24.85
C THR A 665 29.45 -10.46 -24.44
N VAL A 666 28.98 -9.23 -24.63
CA VAL A 666 27.55 -8.87 -24.49
C VAL A 666 26.62 -9.76 -25.32
N LEU A 667 27.09 -10.33 -26.43
CA LEU A 667 26.31 -11.26 -27.27
C LEU A 667 26.14 -12.62 -26.57
N HIS A 668 27.19 -13.13 -25.92
CA HIS A 668 27.11 -14.37 -25.13
C HIS A 668 26.11 -14.21 -23.97
N VAL A 669 26.19 -13.08 -23.25
CA VAL A 669 25.32 -12.81 -22.10
C VAL A 669 23.86 -12.52 -22.52
N ALA A 670 23.63 -11.89 -23.67
CA ALA A 670 22.29 -11.80 -24.27
C ALA A 670 21.74 -13.20 -24.62
N CYS A 671 22.56 -14.08 -25.20
CA CYS A 671 22.15 -15.45 -25.51
C CYS A 671 21.91 -16.29 -24.25
N LEU A 672 22.68 -16.07 -23.18
CA LEU A 672 22.50 -16.76 -21.89
C LEU A 672 21.17 -16.42 -21.20
N GLY A 673 20.60 -15.24 -21.50
CA GLY A 673 19.29 -14.78 -21.00
C GLY A 673 18.13 -14.86 -21.99
N ASP A 674 18.29 -15.57 -23.12
CA ASP A 674 17.34 -15.62 -24.26
C ASP A 674 16.84 -14.25 -24.74
N ALA A 675 17.74 -13.26 -24.73
CA ALA A 675 17.39 -11.86 -24.92
C ALA A 675 17.26 -11.43 -26.38
N ALA A 676 16.48 -12.17 -27.18
CA ALA A 676 16.42 -12.06 -28.65
C ALA A 676 16.24 -10.63 -29.19
N ALA A 677 15.38 -9.81 -28.56
CA ALA A 677 15.15 -8.42 -28.99
C ALA A 677 16.38 -7.53 -28.75
N THR A 678 17.03 -7.68 -27.60
CA THR A 678 18.25 -6.95 -27.25
C THR A 678 19.48 -7.49 -28.00
N LEU A 679 19.52 -8.79 -28.30
CA LEU A 679 20.54 -9.42 -29.13
C LEU A 679 20.58 -8.80 -30.55
N ASN A 680 19.43 -8.66 -31.21
CA ASN A 680 19.36 -8.02 -32.54
C ASN A 680 19.79 -6.53 -32.49
N LEU A 681 19.51 -5.82 -31.39
CA LEU A 681 20.04 -4.47 -31.16
C LEU A 681 21.57 -4.47 -31.02
N LEU A 682 22.12 -5.31 -30.12
CA LEU A 682 23.56 -5.43 -29.88
C LEU A 682 24.32 -5.82 -31.15
N LEU A 683 23.75 -6.68 -32.00
CA LEU A 683 24.34 -7.08 -33.28
C LEU A 683 24.42 -5.93 -34.31
N SER A 684 23.67 -4.83 -34.14
CA SER A 684 23.87 -3.64 -34.98
C SER A 684 25.12 -2.82 -34.59
N TYR A 685 25.71 -3.08 -33.41
CA TYR A 685 26.94 -2.44 -32.93
C TYR A 685 28.15 -3.42 -32.92
N PHE A 686 27.93 -4.68 -32.56
CA PHE A 686 28.98 -5.65 -32.24
C PHE A 686 29.09 -6.84 -33.23
N ASN A 687 28.64 -6.70 -34.48
CA ASN A 687 28.66 -7.80 -35.47
C ASN A 687 30.08 -8.37 -35.78
N VAL A 688 31.15 -7.67 -35.38
CA VAL A 688 32.53 -8.19 -35.45
C VAL A 688 32.74 -9.34 -34.45
N CYS A 689 32.06 -9.30 -33.29
CA CYS A 689 32.17 -10.25 -32.20
C CYS A 689 31.22 -11.47 -32.33
N LEU A 690 30.57 -11.63 -33.48
CA LEU A 690 29.48 -12.61 -33.70
C LEU A 690 29.91 -14.05 -33.40
N ASP A 691 31.10 -14.43 -33.88
CA ASP A 691 31.72 -15.75 -33.69
C ASP A 691 32.85 -15.73 -32.64
N GLN A 692 32.91 -14.69 -31.78
CA GLN A 692 33.92 -14.61 -30.73
C GLN A 692 33.77 -15.80 -29.77
N ARG A 693 34.89 -16.38 -29.35
CA ARG A 693 34.95 -17.54 -28.45
C ARG A 693 35.28 -17.10 -27.01
N ASP A 694 34.62 -17.69 -26.02
CA ASP A 694 34.87 -17.50 -24.60
C ASP A 694 36.00 -18.43 -24.06
N MET A 695 36.23 -18.48 -22.73
CA MET A 695 37.26 -19.37 -22.16
C MET A 695 37.07 -20.87 -22.44
N LYS A 696 35.84 -21.34 -22.69
CA LYS A 696 35.51 -22.73 -23.05
C LYS A 696 35.62 -22.97 -24.55
N GLY A 697 35.81 -21.91 -25.33
CA GLY A 697 35.77 -21.93 -26.79
C GLY A 697 34.34 -21.81 -27.35
N ASP A 698 33.33 -21.73 -26.47
CA ASP A 698 31.94 -21.54 -26.85
C ASP A 698 31.76 -20.16 -27.48
N THR A 699 30.86 -20.06 -28.45
CA THR A 699 30.39 -18.80 -29.05
C THR A 699 28.95 -18.49 -28.58
N PRO A 700 28.37 -17.31 -28.88
CA PRO A 700 26.97 -17.04 -28.55
C PRO A 700 26.02 -18.12 -29.11
N SER A 701 26.32 -18.64 -30.31
CA SER A 701 25.56 -19.73 -30.94
C SER A 701 25.68 -21.07 -30.20
N HIS A 702 26.83 -21.37 -29.59
CA HIS A 702 27.01 -22.57 -28.76
C HIS A 702 26.12 -22.52 -27.51
N ILE A 703 26.00 -21.34 -26.88
CA ILE A 703 25.11 -21.13 -25.75
C ILE A 703 23.65 -21.39 -26.17
N CYS A 704 23.19 -20.86 -27.31
CA CYS A 704 21.85 -21.13 -27.82
C CYS A 704 21.61 -22.62 -28.13
N CYS A 705 22.57 -23.32 -28.72
CA CYS A 705 22.46 -24.76 -29.00
C CYS A 705 22.49 -25.64 -27.74
N THR A 706 23.11 -25.16 -26.67
CA THR A 706 23.14 -25.82 -25.35
C THR A 706 21.83 -25.61 -24.59
N GLN A 707 21.31 -24.38 -24.55
CA GLN A 707 20.13 -24.01 -23.75
C GLN A 707 18.79 -24.16 -24.50
N GLY A 708 18.80 -24.37 -25.81
CA GLY A 708 17.59 -24.55 -26.64
C GLY A 708 16.96 -23.25 -27.16
N PHE A 709 17.66 -22.12 -27.04
CA PHE A 709 17.19 -20.79 -27.42
C PHE A 709 17.20 -20.58 -28.95
N SER A 710 16.21 -21.16 -29.63
CA SER A 710 16.06 -21.16 -31.09
C SER A 710 16.01 -19.76 -31.69
N ASP A 711 15.40 -18.80 -31.00
CA ASP A 711 15.09 -17.49 -31.56
C ASP A 711 16.36 -16.62 -31.56
N CYS A 712 17.15 -16.69 -30.49
CA CYS A 712 18.51 -16.15 -30.47
C CYS A 712 19.42 -16.84 -31.51
N LEU A 713 19.34 -18.16 -31.67
CA LEU A 713 20.13 -18.88 -32.68
C LEU A 713 19.77 -18.46 -34.12
N SER A 714 18.48 -18.29 -34.42
CA SER A 714 18.03 -17.82 -35.74
C SER A 714 18.61 -16.44 -36.06
N ILE A 715 18.54 -15.50 -35.10
CA ILE A 715 19.11 -14.15 -35.25
C ILE A 715 20.62 -14.22 -35.53
N LEU A 716 21.38 -15.06 -34.82
CA LEU A 716 22.83 -15.20 -35.03
C LEU A 716 23.15 -15.78 -36.42
N LEU A 717 22.46 -16.84 -36.85
CA LEU A 717 22.64 -17.45 -38.17
C LEU A 717 22.19 -16.50 -39.30
N GLU A 718 21.15 -15.70 -39.09
CA GLU A 718 20.70 -14.65 -40.01
C GLU A 718 21.70 -13.47 -40.13
N LYS A 719 22.49 -13.17 -39.09
CA LYS A 719 23.64 -12.25 -39.20
C LYS A 719 24.91 -12.90 -39.77
N GLY A 720 24.89 -14.20 -40.03
CA GLY A 720 25.99 -14.94 -40.66
C GLY A 720 26.96 -15.62 -39.70
N ALA A 721 26.53 -15.98 -38.48
CA ALA A 721 27.35 -16.77 -37.57
C ALA A 721 27.70 -18.14 -38.19
N TYR A 722 28.92 -18.62 -37.99
CA TYR A 722 29.42 -19.80 -38.67
C TYR A 722 28.87 -21.09 -38.03
N PRO A 723 28.03 -21.89 -38.72
CA PRO A 723 27.32 -23.02 -38.10
C PRO A 723 28.24 -24.18 -37.69
N ASN A 724 29.46 -24.20 -38.25
CA ASN A 724 30.46 -25.26 -38.09
C ASN A 724 31.67 -24.81 -37.26
N ILE A 725 31.54 -23.74 -36.45
CA ILE A 725 32.57 -23.39 -35.48
C ILE A 725 32.61 -24.44 -34.34
N GLN A 726 33.79 -24.68 -33.79
CA GLN A 726 34.04 -25.69 -32.75
C GLN A 726 34.46 -25.05 -31.43
N ASP A 727 33.99 -25.58 -30.30
CA ASP A 727 34.46 -25.23 -28.96
C ASP A 727 35.87 -25.81 -28.66
N ASN A 728 36.39 -25.68 -27.43
CA ASN A 728 37.70 -26.25 -27.09
C ASN A 728 37.70 -27.79 -26.94
N ASN A 729 36.53 -28.43 -26.96
CA ASN A 729 36.35 -29.88 -27.02
C ASN A 729 36.20 -30.40 -28.46
N GLY A 730 36.16 -29.51 -29.46
CA GLY A 730 35.89 -29.84 -30.86
C GLY A 730 34.40 -30.01 -31.17
N ASP A 731 33.51 -29.78 -30.20
CA ASP A 731 32.06 -29.87 -30.42
C ASP A 731 31.62 -28.71 -31.31
N THR A 732 30.90 -29.01 -32.39
CA THR A 732 30.20 -28.00 -33.19
C THR A 732 28.84 -27.64 -32.59
N LEU A 733 28.18 -26.61 -33.15
CA LEU A 733 26.79 -26.27 -32.82
C LEU A 733 25.83 -27.47 -32.91
N LEU A 734 26.02 -28.36 -33.89
CA LEU A 734 25.25 -29.61 -34.00
C LEU A 734 25.54 -30.56 -32.84
N HIS A 735 26.80 -30.71 -32.42
CA HIS A 735 27.15 -31.57 -31.27
C HIS A 735 26.41 -31.12 -30.02
N LYS A 736 26.42 -29.82 -29.69
CA LYS A 736 25.66 -29.28 -28.56
C LYS A 736 24.15 -29.51 -28.74
N ALA A 737 23.59 -29.23 -29.93
CA ALA A 737 22.16 -29.42 -30.18
C ALA A 737 21.70 -30.88 -30.05
N PHE A 738 22.53 -31.88 -30.42
CA PHE A 738 22.24 -33.30 -30.19
C PHE A 738 22.45 -33.71 -28.72
N GLN A 739 23.56 -33.29 -28.10
CA GLN A 739 23.90 -33.59 -26.70
C GLN A 739 22.80 -33.14 -25.74
N TYR A 740 22.22 -31.96 -25.98
CA TYR A 740 21.13 -31.37 -25.19
C TYR A 740 19.73 -31.59 -25.81
N SER A 741 19.62 -32.38 -26.89
CA SER A 741 18.36 -32.75 -27.56
C SER A 741 17.46 -31.58 -28.02
N ASN A 742 18.07 -30.48 -28.45
CA ASN A 742 17.40 -29.24 -28.81
C ASN A 742 16.90 -29.25 -30.27
N ILE A 743 15.74 -29.87 -30.50
CA ILE A 743 15.10 -30.11 -31.82
C ILE A 743 15.11 -28.86 -32.71
N LYS A 744 14.56 -27.73 -32.24
CA LYS A 744 14.49 -26.48 -33.01
C LYS A 744 15.86 -25.94 -33.43
N CYS A 745 16.89 -26.19 -32.63
CA CYS A 745 18.26 -25.82 -32.97
C CYS A 745 18.81 -26.74 -34.07
N LEU A 746 18.46 -28.03 -34.08
CA LEU A 746 18.76 -28.94 -35.20
C LEU A 746 18.05 -28.51 -36.49
N GLU A 747 16.76 -28.14 -36.44
CA GLU A 747 16.02 -27.62 -37.60
C GLU A 747 16.72 -26.39 -38.23
N LEU A 748 17.12 -25.43 -37.39
CA LEU A 748 17.86 -24.25 -37.82
C LEU A 748 19.24 -24.62 -38.39
N LEU A 749 20.00 -25.50 -37.73
CA LEU A 749 21.32 -25.89 -38.21
C LEU A 749 21.25 -26.67 -39.54
N ILE A 750 20.21 -27.48 -39.77
CA ILE A 750 19.92 -28.09 -41.09
C ILE A 750 19.63 -26.99 -42.13
N LYS A 751 18.74 -26.03 -41.81
CA LYS A 751 18.39 -24.89 -42.70
C LYS A 751 19.62 -24.09 -43.13
N TYR A 752 20.62 -23.95 -42.27
CA TYR A 752 21.88 -23.24 -42.55
C TYR A 752 23.04 -24.14 -43.00
N ASN A 753 22.78 -25.40 -43.41
CA ASN A 753 23.76 -26.37 -43.92
C ASN A 753 24.94 -26.66 -42.95
N ALA A 754 24.65 -26.84 -41.67
CA ALA A 754 25.65 -27.34 -40.71
C ALA A 754 26.12 -28.76 -41.09
N ASP A 755 27.42 -29.02 -40.92
CA ASP A 755 28.09 -30.26 -41.33
C ASP A 755 28.02 -31.32 -40.22
N ASP A 756 27.34 -32.43 -40.50
CA ASP A 756 27.18 -33.56 -39.58
C ASP A 756 28.26 -34.65 -39.71
N GLN A 757 29.33 -34.37 -40.46
CA GLN A 757 30.48 -35.26 -40.62
C GLN A 757 31.74 -34.79 -39.87
N LEU A 758 31.75 -33.54 -39.38
CA LEU A 758 32.83 -33.00 -38.54
C LEU A 758 32.93 -33.79 -37.23
N LEU A 759 34.17 -34.05 -36.80
CA LEU A 759 34.46 -34.79 -35.56
C LEU A 759 34.91 -33.84 -34.45
N ASN A 760 34.45 -34.10 -33.22
CA ASN A 760 35.02 -33.48 -32.03
C ASN A 760 36.36 -34.13 -31.61
N ASN A 761 36.99 -33.62 -30.55
CA ASN A 761 38.31 -34.10 -30.08
C ASN A 761 38.28 -35.54 -29.52
N VAL A 762 37.09 -36.15 -29.38
CA VAL A 762 36.89 -37.56 -28.98
C VAL A 762 36.76 -38.47 -30.22
N GLY A 763 36.67 -37.90 -31.43
CA GLY A 763 36.46 -38.64 -32.68
C GLY A 763 35.00 -39.00 -32.96
N TRP A 764 34.05 -38.35 -32.27
CA TRP A 764 32.61 -38.55 -32.44
C TRP A 764 32.02 -37.51 -33.41
N LYS A 765 30.99 -37.90 -34.17
CA LYS A 765 30.15 -36.99 -34.97
C LYS A 765 29.04 -36.38 -34.10
N PRO A 766 28.32 -35.34 -34.57
CA PRO A 766 27.21 -34.77 -33.83
C PRO A 766 26.11 -35.78 -33.49
N VAL A 767 25.86 -36.76 -34.37
CA VAL A 767 24.86 -37.81 -34.12
C VAL A 767 25.29 -38.82 -33.06
N ASP A 768 26.60 -38.96 -32.80
CA ASP A 768 27.15 -39.93 -31.85
C ASP A 768 27.13 -39.41 -30.40
N VAL A 769 26.98 -38.09 -30.19
CA VAL A 769 26.76 -37.47 -28.86
C VAL A 769 25.28 -37.41 -28.45
N ALA A 770 24.35 -37.84 -29.32
CA ALA A 770 22.93 -37.84 -29.03
C ALA A 770 22.57 -38.85 -27.92
N PHE A 771 21.89 -38.39 -26.86
CA PHE A 771 21.58 -39.25 -25.71
C PHE A 771 20.39 -40.20 -25.93
N ASN A 772 19.48 -39.86 -26.85
CA ASN A 772 18.28 -40.65 -27.16
C ASN A 772 18.29 -41.10 -28.63
N THR A 773 17.71 -42.27 -28.92
CA THR A 773 17.44 -42.72 -30.30
C THR A 773 16.42 -41.85 -31.02
N ASP A 774 15.49 -41.22 -30.30
CA ASP A 774 14.37 -40.51 -30.91
C ASP A 774 14.83 -39.24 -31.66
N ILE A 775 15.71 -38.44 -31.05
CA ILE A 775 16.28 -37.22 -31.66
C ILE A 775 17.11 -37.55 -32.92
N ILE A 776 17.73 -38.75 -32.98
CA ILE A 776 18.42 -39.26 -34.17
C ILE A 776 17.42 -39.57 -35.29
N GLN A 777 16.25 -40.14 -34.95
CA GLN A 777 15.22 -40.48 -35.93
C GLN A 777 14.47 -39.23 -36.43
N GLU A 778 14.25 -38.25 -35.56
CA GLU A 778 13.71 -36.94 -35.89
C GLU A 778 14.66 -36.16 -36.82
N TYR A 779 15.96 -36.09 -36.49
CA TYR A 779 16.98 -35.49 -37.37
C TYR A 779 17.02 -36.14 -38.76
N LYS A 780 16.96 -37.49 -38.85
CA LYS A 780 16.87 -38.20 -40.14
C LYS A 780 15.61 -37.82 -40.93
N THR A 781 14.50 -37.59 -40.25
CA THR A 781 13.23 -37.18 -40.85
C THR A 781 13.31 -35.73 -41.38
N LEU A 782 13.85 -34.80 -40.59
CA LEU A 782 14.10 -33.41 -40.98
C LEU A 782 15.07 -33.32 -42.18
N LYS A 783 16.18 -34.07 -42.14
CA LYS A 783 17.19 -34.08 -43.21
C LYS A 783 16.67 -34.69 -44.51
N SER A 784 15.81 -35.72 -44.45
CA SER A 784 15.21 -36.34 -45.64
C SER A 784 14.06 -35.52 -46.22
N GLY A 785 13.29 -34.79 -45.41
CA GLY A 785 12.27 -33.85 -45.87
C GLY A 785 12.81 -32.60 -46.60
N SER A 786 14.10 -32.29 -46.42
CA SER A 786 14.71 -31.02 -46.87
C SER A 786 15.13 -30.97 -48.36
N VAL A 787 14.70 -31.93 -49.18
CA VAL A 787 15.04 -31.98 -50.62
C VAL A 787 14.10 -31.10 -51.47
N ASN A 788 14.10 -29.79 -51.21
CA ASN A 788 13.58 -28.76 -52.13
C ASN A 788 14.21 -27.39 -51.81
N ARG A 789 14.80 -26.72 -52.81
CA ARG A 789 15.49 -25.43 -52.62
C ARG A 789 14.57 -24.23 -52.85
N VAL A 790 14.31 -23.50 -51.76
CA VAL A 790 14.22 -22.03 -51.61
C VAL A 790 13.70 -21.21 -52.81
N PRO A 791 12.60 -20.46 -52.61
CA PRO A 791 12.52 -19.06 -52.99
C PRO A 791 12.89 -18.15 -51.81
N THR A 792 13.70 -17.13 -52.06
CA THR A 792 13.88 -16.02 -51.11
C THR A 792 12.65 -15.13 -51.11
N ASP A 793 12.00 -14.98 -49.96
CA ASP A 793 11.49 -13.70 -49.42
C ASP A 793 10.49 -13.95 -48.28
N THR A 794 10.97 -13.93 -47.04
CA THR A 794 10.13 -13.66 -45.87
C THR A 794 10.97 -13.02 -44.78
N VAL A 795 10.93 -11.69 -44.69
CA VAL A 795 11.54 -10.98 -43.55
C VAL A 795 10.67 -11.24 -42.32
N LEU A 796 11.17 -12.05 -41.39
CA LEU A 796 10.61 -12.12 -40.04
C LEU A 796 10.91 -10.80 -39.33
N VAL A 797 10.04 -9.82 -39.52
CA VAL A 797 10.04 -8.59 -38.72
C VAL A 797 9.65 -8.96 -37.30
N ALA A 798 10.66 -9.26 -36.47
CA ALA A 798 10.52 -9.36 -35.03
C ALA A 798 9.83 -8.09 -34.55
N LYS A 799 8.60 -8.22 -34.04
CA LYS A 799 7.78 -7.07 -33.66
C LYS A 799 8.49 -6.29 -32.55
N THR A 800 8.92 -5.06 -32.86
CA THR A 800 9.41 -4.13 -31.85
C THR A 800 8.40 -4.05 -30.71
N PRO A 801 8.77 -4.29 -29.45
CA PRO A 801 7.84 -4.18 -28.34
C PRO A 801 7.22 -2.78 -28.32
N GLN A 802 5.89 -2.69 -28.42
CA GLN A 802 5.19 -1.42 -28.25
C GLN A 802 5.24 -1.05 -26.76
N THR A 803 6.26 -0.28 -26.39
CA THR A 803 6.52 0.14 -25.02
C THR A 803 5.58 1.27 -24.59
N LYS A 804 5.22 1.29 -23.31
CA LYS A 804 4.20 2.19 -22.73
C LYS A 804 4.56 3.69 -22.69
N TYR A 805 5.75 4.08 -23.18
CA TYR A 805 6.26 5.44 -23.06
C TYR A 805 6.87 5.94 -24.38
N ALA A 806 6.18 6.87 -25.04
CA ALA A 806 6.67 7.54 -26.24
C ALA A 806 7.61 8.71 -25.88
N PRO A 807 8.73 8.92 -26.61
CA PRO A 807 9.64 10.02 -26.34
C PRO A 807 9.05 11.37 -26.78
N VAL A 808 8.98 12.32 -25.85
CA VAL A 808 8.52 13.69 -26.11
C VAL A 808 9.53 14.42 -27.01
N LYS A 809 9.08 14.87 -28.19
CA LYS A 809 9.86 15.79 -29.03
C LYS A 809 9.86 17.19 -28.42
N VAL A 810 11.05 17.76 -28.21
CA VAL A 810 11.22 19.20 -28.02
C VAL A 810 11.26 19.86 -29.40
N THR A 811 10.36 20.81 -29.65
CA THR A 811 10.38 21.67 -30.84
C THR A 811 10.21 23.13 -30.42
N GLN A 812 11.00 24.01 -31.02
CA GLN A 812 11.02 25.44 -30.71
C GLN A 812 9.80 26.16 -31.32
N ASN A 813 9.36 27.25 -30.68
CA ASN A 813 8.30 28.11 -31.21
C ASN A 813 8.78 28.89 -32.44
N ASN A 814 7.88 29.12 -33.41
CA ASN A 814 7.78 30.42 -34.09
C ASN A 814 6.45 30.61 -34.88
N VAL A 815 5.65 31.57 -34.40
CA VAL A 815 5.05 32.68 -35.16
C VAL A 815 4.18 32.39 -36.43
N SER A 816 2.86 32.33 -36.18
CA SER A 816 1.75 33.03 -36.87
C SER A 816 1.25 32.70 -38.31
N SER A 817 -0.03 32.28 -38.35
CA SER A 817 -1.18 32.99 -39.01
C SER A 817 -1.74 32.59 -40.40
N ILE A 818 -3.07 32.80 -40.49
CA ILE A 818 -3.96 32.93 -41.66
C ILE A 818 -4.54 31.63 -42.28
N SER A 819 -5.77 31.77 -42.81
CA SER A 819 -6.82 30.77 -43.04
C SER A 819 -7.00 30.37 -44.51
N PHE A 820 -7.79 29.31 -44.77
CA PHE A 820 -9.05 29.43 -45.54
C PHE A 820 -9.96 28.19 -45.41
N ILE A 821 -11.22 28.31 -45.83
CA ILE A 821 -12.34 27.34 -45.75
C ILE A 821 -13.01 27.29 -47.14
N PRO A 822 -13.35 26.10 -47.71
CA PRO A 822 -14.76 25.67 -47.73
C PRO A 822 -15.04 24.15 -47.63
N SER A 823 -16.31 23.85 -47.41
CA SER A 823 -16.95 22.55 -47.12
C SER A 823 -17.53 21.82 -48.33
N ASN A 824 -17.92 20.54 -48.17
CA ASN A 824 -19.20 20.05 -48.71
C ASN A 824 -19.77 18.81 -47.96
N HIS A 825 -21.08 18.55 -48.16
CA HIS A 825 -21.90 17.56 -47.41
C HIS A 825 -22.20 16.25 -48.16
N ASN A 826 -22.53 15.18 -47.40
CA ASN A 826 -23.64 14.19 -47.59
C ASN A 826 -23.26 12.78 -47.04
N SER A 827 -24.14 11.87 -46.58
CA SER A 827 -25.46 11.95 -45.88
C SER A 827 -26.02 10.53 -45.58
N SER A 828 -26.43 10.22 -44.33
CA SER A 828 -27.43 9.17 -43.93
C SER A 828 -27.10 7.67 -44.21
N THR A 829 -27.69 6.60 -43.61
CA THR A 829 -28.77 6.31 -42.60
C THR A 829 -28.32 5.15 -41.67
N ALA A 830 -28.59 5.11 -40.35
CA ALA A 830 -29.76 4.53 -39.63
C ALA A 830 -29.97 2.99 -39.77
N ASN A 831 -30.59 2.20 -38.86
CA ASN A 831 -31.52 2.51 -37.75
C ASN A 831 -31.73 1.30 -36.79
N TYR A 832 -32.19 1.50 -35.53
CA TYR A 832 -33.02 0.56 -34.70
C TYR A 832 -33.48 1.24 -33.37
N PRO A 833 -34.48 0.75 -32.58
CA PRO A 833 -35.67 1.57 -32.28
C PRO A 833 -35.96 1.75 -30.75
N PRO A 834 -37.20 2.04 -30.26
CA PRO A 834 -37.52 3.38 -29.77
C PRO A 834 -38.00 3.46 -28.29
N ARG A 835 -38.18 4.68 -27.78
CA ARG A 835 -38.98 4.98 -26.58
C ARG A 835 -40.15 5.90 -26.89
N ILE A 836 -41.26 5.72 -26.18
CA ILE A 836 -42.47 6.54 -26.29
C ILE A 836 -42.34 7.81 -25.42
N SER A 837 -42.93 8.90 -25.88
CA SER A 837 -42.87 10.24 -25.29
C SER A 837 -44.11 10.62 -24.48
N LEU A 838 -43.95 11.53 -23.51
CA LEU A 838 -45.03 12.26 -22.83
C LEU A 838 -44.90 13.78 -23.12
N PRO A 839 -45.99 14.57 -22.99
CA PRO A 839 -46.12 15.86 -23.66
C PRO A 839 -45.32 17.01 -23.03
N SER A 840 -45.00 18.01 -23.85
CA SER A 840 -44.22 19.19 -23.47
C SER A 840 -45.08 20.29 -22.84
N ILE A 841 -44.58 20.88 -21.76
CA ILE A 841 -45.07 22.16 -21.21
C ILE A 841 -44.14 23.26 -21.72
N GLN A 842 -44.68 24.30 -22.35
CA GLN A 842 -43.89 25.41 -22.89
C GLN A 842 -43.46 26.40 -21.80
N PRO A 843 -42.19 26.84 -21.76
CA PRO A 843 -41.74 27.89 -20.85
C PRO A 843 -42.20 29.28 -21.34
N ARG A 844 -42.95 30.01 -20.51
CA ARG A 844 -43.21 31.44 -20.74
C ARG A 844 -41.95 32.26 -20.47
N LYS A 845 -41.53 33.08 -21.43
CA LYS A 845 -40.49 34.10 -21.24
C LYS A 845 -41.04 35.25 -20.39
N TYR A 846 -40.28 35.67 -19.40
CA TYR A 846 -40.33 37.02 -18.83
C TYR A 846 -38.90 37.60 -18.85
N SER A 847 -38.75 38.86 -19.27
CA SER A 847 -37.45 39.51 -19.43
C SER A 847 -37.06 40.28 -18.17
N LEU A 848 -35.82 40.09 -17.72
CA LEU A 848 -35.19 40.95 -16.70
C LEU A 848 -34.71 42.24 -17.38
N SER A 849 -35.56 43.27 -17.38
CA SER A 849 -35.26 44.54 -18.08
C SER A 849 -36.04 45.75 -17.52
N SER A 850 -35.88 46.05 -16.23
CA SER A 850 -36.24 47.34 -15.62
C SER A 850 -35.62 47.50 -14.22
N MET A 851 -35.29 48.74 -13.84
CA MET A 851 -34.66 49.12 -12.55
C MET A 851 -33.16 48.83 -12.41
N LEU A 852 -32.38 49.39 -13.35
CA LEU A 852 -31.21 50.17 -12.96
C LEU A 852 -31.60 51.66 -13.01
N SER A 853 -31.19 52.42 -12.00
CA SER A 853 -31.10 53.87 -12.01
C SER A 853 -29.91 54.26 -11.14
N ASP A 854 -29.01 55.06 -11.68
CA ASP A 854 -27.83 55.56 -10.97
C ASP A 854 -28.17 56.63 -9.91
N GLU A 855 -27.16 57.35 -9.44
CA GLU A 855 -27.17 58.33 -8.34
C GLU A 855 -27.08 57.70 -6.93
N TYR A 856 -26.16 58.09 -6.04
CA TYR A 856 -25.16 59.17 -6.10
C TYR A 856 -23.93 58.83 -5.22
N VAL A 857 -22.76 59.42 -5.50
CA VAL A 857 -21.54 59.30 -4.69
C VAL A 857 -20.89 60.68 -4.53
N ASP A 858 -20.89 61.26 -3.31
CA ASP A 858 -19.69 61.87 -2.67
C ASP A 858 -19.94 62.50 -1.27
N ARG A 859 -18.92 62.42 -0.39
CA ARG A 859 -18.48 63.38 0.68
C ARG A 859 -19.20 63.61 2.02
N PHE A 860 -18.34 64.04 2.98
CA PHE A 860 -18.52 64.65 4.32
C PHE A 860 -19.16 63.73 5.41
N ASP A 861 -18.54 63.41 6.56
CA ASP A 861 -17.60 64.12 7.48
C ASP A 861 -18.29 65.30 8.25
N PRO A 862 -17.89 65.66 9.49
CA PRO A 862 -18.71 65.31 10.67
C PRO A 862 -19.12 66.51 11.57
N HIS A 863 -19.68 66.18 12.76
CA HIS A 863 -20.07 67.03 13.92
C HIS A 863 -21.49 67.64 13.99
N ASP A 864 -22.15 67.35 15.13
CA ASP A 864 -22.97 68.21 16.03
C ASP A 864 -24.15 69.06 15.46
N ASP A 865 -25.14 69.53 16.24
CA ASP A 865 -25.24 69.68 17.71
C ASP A 865 -26.71 69.65 18.22
N THR A 866 -26.90 69.44 19.54
CA THR A 866 -28.10 69.67 20.37
C THR A 866 -29.34 68.79 20.12
N ARG A 867 -30.12 68.32 21.12
CA ARG A 867 -30.20 68.41 22.61
C ARG A 867 -31.01 67.17 23.06
N SER A 868 -31.02 66.69 24.30
CA SER A 868 -30.21 66.77 25.54
C SER A 868 -30.76 65.65 26.48
N SER A 869 -30.53 65.48 27.79
CA SER A 869 -29.89 66.18 28.92
C SER A 869 -29.83 65.16 30.09
N SER A 870 -28.96 65.22 31.11
CA SER A 870 -27.79 66.06 31.40
C SER A 870 -27.09 65.59 32.71
N SER A 871 -25.86 66.05 32.96
CA SER A 871 -25.13 66.06 34.25
C SER A 871 -24.55 64.73 34.81
N SER A 872 -23.33 64.70 35.42
CA SER A 872 -22.20 65.66 35.36
C SER A 872 -20.91 65.12 36.04
N LYS A 873 -19.74 65.61 35.59
CA LYS A 873 -18.46 65.80 36.35
C LYS A 873 -17.65 64.53 36.76
N ASN A 874 -16.31 64.51 36.76
CA ASN A 874 -15.30 65.47 36.25
C ASN A 874 -13.86 64.87 36.14
N SER A 875 -13.09 65.26 35.10
CA SER A 875 -11.62 65.60 35.06
C SER A 875 -10.55 64.79 35.84
N ARG A 876 -9.28 64.59 35.44
CA ARG A 876 -8.35 64.98 34.32
C ARG A 876 -7.02 64.18 34.58
N THR A 877 -5.84 64.23 33.92
CA THR A 877 -5.21 65.06 32.84
C THR A 877 -4.04 64.29 32.16
N SER A 878 -3.54 64.81 31.02
CA SER A 878 -2.13 64.83 30.54
C SER A 878 -1.25 63.57 30.39
N SER A 879 -0.85 63.31 29.14
CA SER A 879 0.42 62.72 28.67
C SER A 879 1.62 63.69 28.90
N PRO A 880 2.91 63.46 28.47
CA PRO A 880 3.45 62.41 27.59
C PRO A 880 4.89 61.87 27.93
N THR A 881 5.48 61.09 27.00
CA THR A 881 6.94 60.82 26.79
C THR A 881 7.77 60.12 27.89
N GLY A 882 8.87 59.46 27.48
CA GLY A 882 10.04 59.22 28.35
C GLY A 882 10.68 57.83 28.26
N THR A 883 11.88 57.75 27.68
CA THR A 883 12.72 56.53 27.57
C THR A 883 13.55 56.23 28.82
N SER A 884 13.94 54.95 28.97
CA SER A 884 15.18 54.42 29.60
C SER A 884 15.42 54.46 31.13
N SER A 885 16.11 53.41 31.59
CA SER A 885 16.60 53.06 32.95
C SER A 885 17.95 53.77 33.32
N PRO A 886 18.72 53.44 34.39
CA PRO A 886 18.54 52.49 35.52
C PRO A 886 19.05 52.97 36.94
N HIS A 887 18.97 52.08 37.95
CA HIS A 887 19.78 51.92 39.20
C HIS A 887 20.27 53.12 40.08
N LEU A 888 20.10 53.04 41.43
CA LEU A 888 21.16 52.65 42.42
C LEU A 888 20.80 52.79 43.93
N PHE A 889 21.03 51.72 44.71
CA PHE A 889 21.56 51.60 46.10
C PHE A 889 20.94 52.26 47.39
N MET A 890 21.40 51.69 48.52
CA MET A 890 20.91 51.74 49.93
C MET A 890 21.83 52.60 50.85
N PRO A 891 21.54 52.89 52.16
CA PRO A 891 21.83 51.92 53.25
C PRO A 891 21.07 52.00 54.63
N ARG A 892 20.81 50.81 55.19
CA ARG A 892 20.84 50.36 56.63
C ARG A 892 20.84 51.33 57.84
N LYS A 893 20.05 50.99 58.88
CA LYS A 893 20.49 50.28 60.12
C LYS A 893 19.32 49.82 61.04
N THR A 894 19.59 48.87 61.95
CA THR A 894 18.67 48.25 62.95
C THR A 894 19.33 48.24 64.36
N PRO A 895 18.63 47.87 65.46
CA PRO A 895 18.69 46.46 65.93
C PRO A 895 17.49 45.91 66.77
N GLN A 896 17.35 44.57 66.77
CA GLN A 896 16.86 43.67 67.86
C GLN A 896 15.44 43.84 68.48
N ALA A 897 14.74 42.78 68.93
CA ALA A 897 14.85 41.32 68.69
C ALA A 897 13.52 40.64 69.13
N GLY A 898 13.09 39.53 68.50
CA GLY A 898 11.79 38.92 68.84
C GLY A 898 11.35 37.66 68.09
N THR A 899 12.25 36.68 67.90
CA THR A 899 11.98 35.25 67.53
C THR A 899 11.05 34.88 66.36
N ASN A 900 11.59 34.04 65.48
CA ASN A 900 10.91 33.11 64.56
C ASN A 900 10.16 33.75 63.38
N GLU A 901 10.87 33.78 62.25
CA GLU A 901 10.40 34.28 60.96
C GLU A 901 9.21 33.46 60.42
N SER A 902 8.22 34.18 59.91
CA SER A 902 7.22 33.63 59.00
C SER A 902 6.98 34.64 57.88
N ASN A 903 7.46 34.35 56.68
CA ASN A 903 6.70 34.56 55.46
C ASN A 903 7.33 34.02 54.17
N HIS A 904 6.42 33.64 53.28
CA HIS A 904 6.55 33.30 51.86
C HIS A 904 7.79 33.75 51.07
N GLN A 905 8.34 32.78 50.31
CA GLN A 905 8.52 32.97 48.86
C GLN A 905 8.10 31.71 48.08
N VAL A 906 7.94 31.86 46.77
CA VAL A 906 7.31 30.87 45.87
C VAL A 906 8.13 29.59 45.76
N THR A 907 7.47 28.42 45.86
CA THR A 907 8.09 27.11 45.60
C THR A 907 7.20 26.22 44.73
N ASN A 908 7.84 25.38 43.93
CA ASN A 908 7.19 24.51 42.94
C ASN A 908 6.30 23.45 43.59
N LYS A 909 5.01 23.41 43.26
CA LYS A 909 4.18 22.22 43.51
C LYS A 909 4.47 21.15 42.46
N ARG A 910 5.27 20.16 42.84
CA ARG A 910 5.50 18.93 42.06
C ARG A 910 4.23 18.07 42.02
N TYR A 911 4.07 17.33 40.92
CA TYR A 911 3.16 16.20 40.82
C TYR A 911 3.55 15.09 41.82
N PRO A 912 2.59 14.30 42.34
CA PRO A 912 2.90 13.10 43.10
C PRO A 912 3.52 12.03 42.19
N GLN A 913 4.56 11.36 42.69
CA GLN A 913 5.19 10.18 42.08
C GLN A 913 5.11 9.01 43.08
N PRO A 914 5.13 7.75 42.63
CA PRO A 914 4.80 6.60 43.47
C PRO A 914 5.95 6.23 44.44
N PRO A 915 5.64 5.53 45.55
CA PRO A 915 6.64 5.09 46.51
C PRO A 915 7.47 3.92 45.95
N ALA A 916 8.77 4.15 45.74
CA ALA A 916 9.75 3.09 45.57
C ALA A 916 10.37 2.72 46.94
N ILE A 917 10.55 1.43 47.22
CA ILE A 917 11.19 0.92 48.44
C ILE A 917 12.53 0.29 48.06
N SER A 918 13.63 0.80 48.61
CA SER A 918 14.98 0.24 48.50
C SER A 918 15.41 -0.46 49.79
N SER A 919 16.16 -1.56 49.65
CA SER A 919 16.48 -2.52 50.71
C SER A 919 17.69 -2.18 51.59
N SER A 920 17.68 -2.61 52.87
CA SER A 920 18.91 -2.80 53.67
C SER A 920 18.80 -3.89 54.76
N ILE A 921 19.12 -5.13 54.38
CA ILE A 921 19.90 -6.17 55.11
C ILE A 921 19.84 -6.22 56.65
N SER A 922 19.32 -7.33 57.19
CA SER A 922 19.89 -8.20 58.27
C SER A 922 18.80 -9.17 58.78
N SER A 923 18.99 -10.41 59.22
CA SER A 923 19.96 -11.51 59.06
C SER A 923 19.62 -12.56 60.13
N ASN A 924 19.74 -13.87 59.84
CA ASN A 924 19.59 -15.02 60.77
C ASN A 924 18.17 -15.42 61.23
N GLY A 925 17.95 -16.73 61.48
CA GLY A 925 16.76 -17.29 62.13
C GLY A 925 16.34 -18.68 61.61
N GLN A 926 16.72 -19.76 62.27
CA GLN A 926 16.48 -21.15 61.84
C GLN A 926 15.08 -21.69 62.24
N GLY A 927 14.44 -22.42 61.31
CA GLY A 927 14.03 -23.83 61.51
C GLY A 927 12.73 -24.21 62.27
N SER A 928 12.06 -25.25 61.74
CA SER A 928 11.27 -26.31 62.44
C SER A 928 9.97 -25.92 63.21
N THR A 929 8.89 -26.72 63.30
CA THR A 929 8.45 -28.01 62.66
C THR A 929 6.96 -28.28 62.98
N VAL A 930 6.26 -29.09 62.15
CA VAL A 930 5.21 -30.09 62.53
C VAL A 930 3.98 -29.58 63.35
N SER A 931 2.73 -29.66 62.88
CA SER A 931 1.96 -30.93 62.85
C SER A 931 0.58 -30.82 62.15
N SER A 932 0.11 -31.94 61.59
CA SER A 932 -1.30 -32.25 61.23
C SER A 932 -1.95 -33.11 62.35
N PRO A 933 -3.23 -33.63 62.34
CA PRO A 933 -3.98 -34.16 61.17
C PRO A 933 -5.55 -34.20 61.21
N ARG A 934 -6.13 -34.94 60.23
CA ARG A 934 -7.43 -35.68 60.19
C ARG A 934 -8.76 -35.03 59.73
N ARG A 935 -9.17 -35.45 58.52
CA ARG A 935 -10.48 -36.02 58.06
C ARG A 935 -11.67 -35.97 59.04
N SER A 936 -12.92 -35.76 58.58
CA SER A 936 -13.80 -36.74 57.88
C SER A 936 -15.25 -36.18 57.80
N ASN A 937 -16.30 -36.71 57.13
CA ASN A 937 -16.54 -37.64 56.00
C ASN A 937 -18.05 -37.57 55.62
N ALA A 938 -18.44 -37.80 54.35
CA ALA A 938 -19.71 -38.43 53.86
C ALA A 938 -19.81 -38.24 52.32
N SER A 939 -19.92 -39.20 51.38
CA SER A 939 -20.61 -40.52 51.24
C SER A 939 -22.03 -40.42 50.66
N ASN A 940 -22.48 -41.22 49.66
CA ASN A 940 -21.78 -42.08 48.68
C ASN A 940 -22.74 -42.50 47.53
N ASN A 941 -22.18 -43.03 46.43
CA ASN A 941 -22.75 -43.80 45.30
C ASN A 941 -24.24 -44.22 45.28
N SER A 942 -24.86 -44.20 44.09
CA SER A 942 -25.38 -45.43 43.41
C SER A 942 -25.75 -45.18 41.93
N MET A 943 -26.14 -46.24 41.20
CA MET A 943 -26.03 -46.38 39.75
C MET A 943 -27.38 -46.34 38.98
N GLN A 944 -27.23 -46.30 37.64
CA GLN A 944 -28.06 -46.97 36.62
C GLN A 944 -29.33 -46.32 36.02
N GLU A 945 -29.37 -46.51 34.70
CA GLU A 945 -30.51 -46.72 33.79
C GLU A 945 -31.50 -45.58 33.43
N SER A 946 -31.73 -45.50 32.12
CA SER A 946 -32.84 -44.81 31.44
C SER A 946 -33.80 -45.88 30.89
N PRO A 947 -35.06 -45.54 30.54
CA PRO A 947 -35.35 -45.52 29.09
C PRO A 947 -36.54 -44.63 28.60
N THR A 948 -36.35 -44.06 27.40
CA THR A 948 -37.32 -43.96 26.29
C THR A 948 -38.71 -43.26 26.38
N SER A 949 -38.94 -42.41 25.36
CA SER A 949 -40.19 -42.27 24.55
C SER A 949 -41.27 -41.24 24.99
N LYS A 950 -42.15 -40.71 24.12
CA LYS A 950 -42.42 -40.97 22.67
C LYS A 950 -43.04 -39.74 21.95
N ARG A 951 -43.10 -39.80 20.60
CA ARG A 951 -43.66 -38.79 19.66
C ARG A 951 -45.13 -38.40 19.91
N SER A 952 -45.53 -37.19 19.49
CA SER A 952 -46.70 -36.86 18.60
C SER A 952 -47.22 -35.42 18.83
N SER A 953 -48.04 -34.77 17.99
CA SER A 953 -48.10 -34.64 16.52
C SER A 953 -49.25 -33.68 16.14
N LEU A 954 -49.17 -32.95 15.00
CA LEU A 954 -50.30 -32.22 14.35
C LEU A 954 -50.91 -31.07 15.20
N SER A 955 -51.82 -30.21 14.71
CA SER A 955 -51.86 -29.46 13.45
C SER A 955 -52.93 -28.35 13.53
N THR A 956 -52.69 -27.18 12.93
CA THR A 956 -53.69 -26.23 12.38
C THR A 956 -55.06 -26.06 13.07
N ARG A 957 -55.39 -24.83 13.55
CA ARG A 957 -56.42 -23.99 12.89
C ARG A 957 -56.60 -22.57 13.44
N THR A 958 -56.95 -21.71 12.50
CA THR A 958 -57.33 -20.29 12.55
C THR A 958 -58.61 -19.95 13.33
N PHE A 959 -58.61 -18.77 13.99
CA PHE A 959 -59.71 -17.78 14.09
C PHE A 959 -59.04 -16.40 14.26
N ARG A 960 -59.32 -15.28 13.58
CA ARG A 960 -60.37 -14.78 12.65
C ARG A 960 -61.52 -13.96 13.26
N SER A 961 -61.27 -12.65 13.42
CA SER A 961 -62.24 -11.54 13.29
C SER A 961 -61.46 -10.28 12.83
N ASN A 962 -61.84 -9.43 11.86
CA ASN A 962 -63.09 -8.94 11.21
C ASN A 962 -63.69 -7.63 11.77
N SER A 963 -63.29 -6.52 11.15
CA SER A 963 -64.15 -5.46 10.58
C SER A 963 -63.34 -4.79 9.45
N GLN A 964 -63.83 -4.53 8.21
CA GLN A 964 -65.06 -3.87 7.72
C GLN A 964 -65.10 -2.37 8.03
N LEU A 965 -65.39 -1.45 7.08
CA LEU A 965 -65.76 -1.54 5.64
C LEU A 965 -65.23 -0.29 4.90
N SER A 966 -65.00 -0.29 3.59
CA SER A 966 -66.06 -0.04 2.60
C SER A 966 -65.58 -0.26 1.14
N GLU A 967 -66.51 -0.60 0.26
CA GLU A 967 -66.34 -0.78 -1.19
C GLU A 967 -67.18 0.26 -1.95
N VAL A 968 -66.84 0.58 -3.22
CA VAL A 968 -67.84 0.68 -4.33
C VAL A 968 -67.19 0.32 -5.69
N SER A 969 -67.45 -0.91 -6.14
CA SER A 969 -67.80 -1.42 -7.49
C SER A 969 -67.15 -0.97 -8.85
N PRO A 970 -67.23 -1.82 -9.93
CA PRO A 970 -66.39 -1.73 -11.14
C PRO A 970 -67.17 -1.85 -12.50
N LEU A 971 -66.66 -2.64 -13.47
CA LEU A 971 -67.18 -3.06 -14.82
C LEU A 971 -66.72 -2.16 -16.01
N LYS A 972 -66.53 -2.63 -17.27
CA LYS A 972 -66.65 -3.98 -17.90
C LYS A 972 -65.89 -4.10 -19.26
N GLY A 973 -65.52 -5.34 -19.63
CA GLY A 973 -65.65 -5.96 -20.98
C GLY A 973 -64.66 -5.61 -22.12
N GLU A 974 -64.48 -6.41 -23.18
CA GLU A 974 -64.92 -7.80 -23.49
C GLU A 974 -64.02 -8.43 -24.62
N HIS A 975 -64.23 -9.71 -24.99
CA HIS A 975 -63.55 -10.49 -26.07
C HIS A 975 -64.30 -10.30 -27.46
N PRO A 976 -64.06 -11.01 -28.62
CA PRO A 976 -63.37 -12.30 -28.88
C PRO A 976 -62.60 -12.58 -30.23
N GLN A 977 -61.73 -13.62 -30.21
CA GLN A 977 -61.48 -14.71 -31.21
C GLN A 977 -60.96 -14.54 -32.68
N LEU A 978 -60.42 -15.68 -33.18
CA LEU A 978 -60.13 -16.16 -34.57
C LEU A 978 -58.76 -15.79 -35.23
N VAL A 979 -58.07 -16.65 -36.03
CA VAL A 979 -57.92 -18.14 -36.08
C VAL A 979 -56.73 -18.56 -37.02
N GLN A 980 -56.35 -19.86 -37.03
CA GLN A 980 -55.51 -20.60 -38.04
C GLN A 980 -53.94 -20.51 -38.04
N GLN A 981 -53.31 -21.68 -37.78
CA GLN A 981 -52.37 -22.49 -38.62
C GLN A 981 -51.26 -21.79 -39.48
N SER A 982 -50.07 -22.36 -39.78
CA SER A 982 -49.64 -23.78 -39.85
C SER A 982 -48.09 -24.04 -39.76
N THR A 983 -47.70 -25.20 -39.19
CA THR A 983 -46.61 -26.16 -39.56
C THR A 983 -45.18 -25.75 -40.04
N GLY A 984 -44.15 -26.46 -39.52
CA GLY A 984 -42.79 -26.64 -40.11
C GLY A 984 -41.65 -26.36 -39.10
N SER A 985 -40.73 -27.26 -38.69
CA SER A 985 -40.00 -28.39 -39.29
C SER A 985 -38.96 -27.98 -40.36
N SER A 986 -37.70 -28.44 -40.40
CA SER A 986 -36.79 -29.12 -39.44
C SER A 986 -35.37 -29.23 -40.07
N ALA A 987 -34.40 -29.91 -39.42
CA ALA A 987 -33.11 -30.38 -39.96
C ALA A 987 -32.04 -29.31 -40.35
N ILE A 988 -30.70 -29.45 -40.29
CA ILE A 988 -29.66 -30.47 -39.97
C ILE A 988 -28.63 -30.60 -41.13
N LYS A 989 -27.33 -30.70 -40.79
CA LYS A 989 -26.15 -31.14 -41.59
C LYS A 989 -25.50 -30.21 -42.66
N SER A 990 -24.30 -29.73 -42.31
CA SER A 990 -22.98 -30.02 -42.93
C SER A 990 -22.85 -30.44 -44.41
N GLY A 991 -21.83 -29.94 -45.11
CA GLY A 991 -21.34 -30.56 -46.37
C GLY A 991 -20.16 -29.85 -47.07
N SER A 992 -18.96 -30.37 -46.88
CA SER A 992 -17.64 -30.02 -47.43
C SER A 992 -17.43 -29.85 -48.97
N SER A 993 -16.19 -29.44 -49.32
CA SER A 993 -15.39 -29.77 -50.53
C SER A 993 -15.62 -29.06 -51.90
N THR A 994 -14.70 -28.12 -52.23
CA THR A 994 -13.68 -28.14 -53.34
C THR A 994 -13.81 -29.17 -54.49
N PRO A 995 -13.38 -28.91 -55.78
CA PRO A 995 -12.00 -28.44 -56.09
C PRO A 995 -11.62 -27.77 -57.47
N ARG A 996 -10.43 -27.14 -57.51
CA ARG A 996 -9.31 -27.09 -58.50
C ARG A 996 -9.44 -27.06 -60.07
N HIS A 997 -8.66 -26.11 -60.65
CA HIS A 997 -7.64 -26.22 -61.75
C HIS A 997 -7.95 -26.00 -63.28
N SER A 998 -6.94 -25.36 -63.94
CA SER A 998 -6.48 -25.48 -65.37
C SER A 998 -7.27 -24.73 -66.49
N PHE A 999 -6.72 -24.30 -67.64
CA PHE A 999 -5.34 -24.03 -68.15
C PHE A 999 -5.40 -23.17 -69.46
N GLN A 1000 -4.47 -22.21 -69.71
CA GLN A 1000 -4.14 -21.51 -71.01
C GLN A 1000 -5.27 -20.76 -71.81
N GLY A 1001 -5.03 -19.77 -72.70
CA GLY A 1001 -3.83 -18.97 -73.04
C GLY A 1001 -3.96 -18.14 -74.36
N GLY A 1002 -3.35 -16.93 -74.45
CA GLY A 1002 -3.22 -16.09 -75.68
C GLY A 1002 -3.44 -14.57 -75.45
N TYR A 1003 -2.45 -13.68 -75.62
CA TYR A 1003 -1.91 -13.04 -76.85
C TYR A 1003 -2.76 -11.87 -77.40
N ARG A 1004 -2.25 -10.66 -77.75
CA ARG A 1004 -0.90 -10.04 -78.01
C ARG A 1004 -0.92 -8.56 -77.49
N SER A 1005 -0.01 -7.58 -77.61
CA SER A 1005 1.35 -7.27 -78.20
C SER A 1005 1.75 -5.84 -77.71
N ASN A 1006 2.95 -5.24 -77.79
CA ASN A 1006 4.36 -5.59 -78.14
C ASN A 1006 5.31 -4.43 -77.70
N SER A 1007 6.63 -4.70 -77.57
CA SER A 1007 7.80 -3.75 -77.62
C SER A 1007 7.92 -2.59 -76.58
N SER A 1008 9.12 -2.16 -76.14
CA SER A 1008 10.50 -2.61 -76.43
C SER A 1008 11.55 -2.25 -75.35
N TYR A 1009 12.54 -3.15 -75.21
CA TYR A 1009 13.97 -3.05 -74.84
C TYR A 1009 14.66 -1.68 -74.59
N PRO A 1010 15.77 -1.59 -73.79
CA PRO A 1010 16.86 -2.59 -73.76
C PRO A 1010 17.49 -3.09 -72.42
N VAL A 1011 18.09 -4.27 -72.60
CA VAL A 1011 19.05 -5.10 -71.82
C VAL A 1011 20.44 -4.90 -72.52
N PRO A 1012 21.68 -5.23 -72.02
CA PRO A 1012 22.15 -6.24 -71.03
C PRO A 1012 23.08 -5.65 -69.92
N LEU A 1013 23.84 -6.36 -69.04
CA LEU A 1013 24.80 -7.49 -69.19
C LEU A 1013 25.07 -8.29 -67.89
N GLN A 1014 25.43 -9.58 -68.10
CA GLN A 1014 26.31 -10.49 -67.32
C GLN A 1014 26.50 -10.21 -65.80
N VAL A 1015 26.14 -11.06 -64.83
CA VAL A 1015 26.09 -12.54 -64.71
C VAL A 1015 27.46 -13.26 -64.63
N GLU A 1016 28.59 -12.59 -64.87
CA GLU A 1016 29.92 -13.21 -64.67
C GLU A 1016 30.58 -12.91 -63.32
N GLU A 1017 30.16 -11.85 -62.62
CA GLU A 1017 30.84 -11.41 -61.38
C GLU A 1017 30.52 -12.27 -60.13
N ALA A 1018 29.39 -12.97 -60.13
CA ALA A 1018 28.90 -13.71 -58.95
C ALA A 1018 29.78 -14.91 -58.57
N SER A 1019 30.30 -15.63 -59.57
CA SER A 1019 31.25 -16.75 -59.35
C SER A 1019 32.63 -16.26 -58.91
N SER A 1020 33.02 -15.02 -59.25
CA SER A 1020 34.30 -14.43 -58.85
C SER A 1020 34.32 -14.09 -57.35
N LYS A 1021 33.25 -13.47 -56.84
CA LYS A 1021 33.19 -12.97 -55.45
C LYS A 1021 33.13 -14.05 -54.37
N LEU A 1022 32.96 -15.32 -54.74
CA LEU A 1022 33.06 -16.45 -53.81
C LEU A 1022 34.51 -16.71 -53.37
N HIS A 1023 35.52 -16.26 -54.13
CA HIS A 1023 36.93 -16.45 -53.77
C HIS A 1023 37.43 -15.42 -52.73
N ASP A 1024 36.88 -14.20 -52.75
CA ASP A 1024 37.24 -13.12 -51.80
C ASP A 1024 36.74 -13.38 -50.37
N LEU A 1025 35.62 -14.07 -50.21
CA LEU A 1025 35.04 -14.35 -48.89
C LEU A 1025 35.92 -15.29 -48.05
N LYS A 1026 36.69 -16.19 -48.69
CA LYS A 1026 37.68 -17.01 -47.96
C LYS A 1026 38.84 -16.18 -47.40
N LEU A 1027 39.19 -15.05 -48.02
CA LEU A 1027 40.31 -14.21 -47.57
C LEU A 1027 39.94 -13.36 -46.34
N LYS A 1028 38.71 -12.83 -46.25
CA LYS A 1028 38.28 -11.99 -45.12
C LYS A 1028 38.23 -12.70 -43.76
N ASN A 1029 38.04 -14.03 -43.73
CA ASN A 1029 38.03 -14.78 -42.48
C ASN A 1029 39.44 -15.08 -41.93
N VAL A 1030 40.48 -15.03 -42.78
CA VAL A 1030 41.87 -15.21 -42.34
C VAL A 1030 42.29 -14.07 -41.39
N ASP A 1031 41.74 -12.87 -41.56
CA ASP A 1031 42.04 -11.73 -40.69
C ASP A 1031 41.28 -11.74 -39.36
N ARG A 1032 40.14 -12.45 -39.28
CA ARG A 1032 39.44 -12.70 -38.00
C ARG A 1032 40.22 -13.69 -37.12
N LEU A 1033 40.72 -14.77 -37.70
CA LEU A 1033 41.55 -15.78 -37.00
C LEU A 1033 42.92 -15.24 -36.54
N LYS A 1034 43.47 -14.22 -37.23
CA LYS A 1034 44.70 -13.53 -36.80
C LYS A 1034 44.53 -12.73 -35.50
N LEU A 1035 43.32 -12.31 -35.14
CA LEU A 1035 43.08 -11.49 -33.94
C LEU A 1035 43.39 -12.27 -32.66
N ASP A 1036 42.88 -13.52 -32.56
CA ASP A 1036 43.18 -14.45 -31.47
C ASP A 1036 44.70 -14.70 -31.34
N THR A 1037 45.42 -14.84 -32.47
CA THR A 1037 46.87 -15.05 -32.45
C THR A 1037 47.64 -13.81 -31.97
N LYS A 1038 47.11 -12.60 -32.22
CA LYS A 1038 47.71 -11.34 -31.80
C LYS A 1038 47.53 -11.12 -30.29
N LEU A 1039 46.32 -11.33 -29.78
CA LEU A 1039 45.99 -11.27 -28.35
C LEU A 1039 46.77 -12.32 -27.53
N GLY A 1040 46.91 -13.55 -28.05
CA GLY A 1040 47.72 -14.59 -27.40
C GLY A 1040 49.21 -14.21 -27.23
N ASN A 1041 49.78 -13.48 -28.18
CA ASN A 1041 51.18 -13.06 -28.12
C ASN A 1041 51.43 -11.84 -27.20
N ILE A 1042 50.47 -10.93 -27.07
CA ILE A 1042 50.58 -9.78 -26.15
C ILE A 1042 50.71 -10.25 -24.70
N ILE A 1043 49.86 -11.19 -24.29
CA ILE A 1043 49.78 -11.69 -22.90
C ILE A 1043 51.09 -12.38 -22.45
N ASN A 1044 51.80 -13.06 -23.37
CA ASN A 1044 53.07 -13.70 -23.05
C ASN A 1044 54.19 -12.69 -22.75
N ASN A 1045 54.19 -11.52 -23.39
CA ASN A 1045 55.23 -10.51 -23.20
C ASN A 1045 55.05 -9.66 -21.92
N THR A 1046 53.82 -9.43 -21.46
CA THR A 1046 53.56 -8.71 -20.19
C THR A 1046 54.03 -9.47 -18.94
N SER A 1047 54.54 -10.71 -19.10
CA SER A 1047 54.90 -11.62 -18.02
C SER A 1047 56.38 -11.57 -17.59
N GLN A 1048 57.23 -10.70 -18.17
CA GLN A 1048 58.69 -10.75 -17.94
C GLN A 1048 59.41 -9.45 -17.53
N GLU A 1049 58.77 -8.28 -17.47
CA GLU A 1049 59.48 -7.04 -17.10
C GLU A 1049 59.17 -6.50 -15.69
N ASN A 1050 60.22 -6.49 -14.87
CA ASN A 1050 60.51 -5.55 -13.77
C ASN A 1050 59.74 -5.64 -12.44
N LEU A 1051 60.17 -6.62 -11.63
CA LEU A 1051 60.41 -6.43 -10.19
C LEU A 1051 61.56 -5.43 -9.95
N VAL A 1052 61.31 -4.26 -9.34
CA VAL A 1052 62.36 -3.42 -8.66
C VAL A 1052 61.79 -2.77 -7.38
N THR A 1053 62.69 -2.45 -6.45
CA THR A 1053 62.47 -2.12 -5.02
C THR A 1053 62.05 -0.68 -4.68
N SER A 1054 61.56 -0.50 -3.44
CA SER A 1054 61.55 0.75 -2.63
C SER A 1054 62.96 1.41 -2.48
N PRO A 1055 63.16 2.65 -1.94
CA PRO A 1055 62.68 3.08 -0.60
C PRO A 1055 62.48 4.61 -0.26
N ALA A 1056 61.83 4.83 0.90
CA ALA A 1056 62.09 5.82 1.99
C ALA A 1056 62.18 7.38 1.82
N THR A 1057 61.65 8.07 2.85
CA THR A 1057 62.00 9.43 3.41
C THR A 1057 61.78 10.69 2.54
N SER A 1058 61.44 11.89 3.05
CA SER A 1058 61.02 12.43 4.38
C SER A 1058 60.36 13.84 4.15
N GLN A 1059 60.14 14.85 5.03
CA GLN A 1059 60.46 15.17 6.45
C GLN A 1059 59.64 16.41 6.94
N HIS A 1060 59.52 16.64 8.28
CA HIS A 1060 59.06 17.90 8.95
C HIS A 1060 57.60 18.38 8.69
N HIS A 1061 56.94 19.26 9.46
CA HIS A 1061 56.95 19.79 10.85
C HIS A 1061 55.53 20.40 11.07
N GLY A 1062 54.95 20.65 12.26
CA GLY A 1062 55.33 20.47 13.66
C GLY A 1062 54.34 21.26 14.57
N GLY A 1063 54.22 20.93 15.87
CA GLY A 1063 53.30 21.57 16.82
C GLY A 1063 52.01 20.75 17.05
N SER A 1064 51.65 20.30 18.27
CA SER A 1064 51.44 20.97 19.58
C SER A 1064 50.01 21.55 19.69
N SER A 1065 49.20 21.18 20.69
CA SER A 1065 49.46 20.28 21.84
C SER A 1065 48.19 19.89 22.61
N ALA A 1066 48.36 18.85 23.45
CA ALA A 1066 47.76 18.71 24.79
C ALA A 1066 46.27 18.31 24.92
N THR A 1067 45.89 17.41 25.83
CA THR A 1067 46.69 16.49 26.69
C THR A 1067 45.79 15.36 27.21
N ASP A 1068 46.39 14.17 27.42
CA ASP A 1068 46.19 13.25 28.55
C ASP A 1068 44.79 12.68 28.88
N SER A 1069 44.63 11.50 29.49
CA SER A 1069 45.46 10.29 29.67
C SER A 1069 44.53 9.22 30.34
N ASN A 1070 44.88 7.96 30.66
CA ASN A 1070 46.06 7.13 30.42
C ASN A 1070 45.66 5.63 30.48
N ASP A 1071 46.56 4.75 30.06
CA ASP A 1071 46.78 3.38 30.61
C ASP A 1071 45.66 2.29 30.59
N ASN A 1072 45.97 1.00 30.73
CA ASN A 1072 47.00 0.15 30.07
C ASN A 1072 46.80 -1.34 30.42
N LYS A 1073 47.36 -2.25 29.59
CA LYS A 1073 47.59 -3.71 29.87
C LYS A 1073 46.30 -4.55 30.06
N SER A 1074 46.27 -5.88 29.87
CA SER A 1074 47.25 -6.92 29.48
C SER A 1074 46.47 -8.01 28.70
N THR A 1075 46.91 -8.54 27.54
CA THR A 1075 47.97 -9.57 27.32
C THR A 1075 47.83 -10.81 28.21
N SER A 1076 47.95 -12.06 27.74
CA SER A 1076 48.39 -12.58 26.42
C SER A 1076 47.96 -14.06 26.21
N LEU A 1077 48.04 -14.54 24.96
CA LEU A 1077 48.57 -15.87 24.61
C LEU A 1077 49.00 -15.86 23.12
N ASP A 1078 49.98 -16.70 22.75
CA ASP A 1078 50.71 -16.69 21.48
C ASP A 1078 51.00 -18.15 21.01
N LEU A 1079 51.65 -18.30 19.85
CA LEU A 1079 52.14 -19.50 19.15
C LEU A 1079 51.18 -20.16 18.13
N SER A 1080 51.65 -20.68 16.98
CA SER A 1080 52.86 -20.33 16.21
C SER A 1080 52.84 -20.78 14.73
N LYS A 1081 53.23 -19.87 13.83
CA LYS A 1081 54.03 -20.02 12.60
C LYS A 1081 53.93 -21.27 11.67
N ARG A 1082 53.62 -20.95 10.40
CA ARG A 1082 54.29 -21.33 9.12
C ARG A 1082 53.85 -22.58 8.32
N SER A 1083 53.38 -22.24 7.12
CA SER A 1083 53.12 -23.03 5.90
C SER A 1083 54.35 -23.48 5.10
N LYS A 1084 54.16 -24.50 4.24
CA LYS A 1084 54.78 -24.83 2.92
C LYS A 1084 54.47 -26.32 2.57
N ILE A 1085 54.33 -26.81 1.32
CA ILE A 1085 54.41 -26.23 -0.04
C ILE A 1085 53.61 -27.09 -1.07
N LEU A 1086 53.28 -26.50 -2.23
CA LEU A 1086 52.84 -27.07 -3.55
C LEU A 1086 52.43 -28.56 -3.69
N SER A 1087 51.24 -28.81 -4.26
CA SER A 1087 51.06 -29.16 -5.70
C SER A 1087 49.62 -29.63 -6.03
N ILE A 1088 49.14 -29.39 -7.26
CA ILE A 1088 47.88 -29.94 -7.81
C ILE A 1088 48.09 -30.30 -9.29
N PRO A 1089 47.99 -31.58 -9.68
CA PRO A 1089 47.79 -32.01 -11.07
C PRO A 1089 46.30 -32.17 -11.41
N ILE A 1090 45.98 -32.13 -12.71
CA ILE A 1090 44.62 -32.19 -13.27
C ILE A 1090 44.36 -33.62 -13.80
N LEU A 1091 43.20 -34.25 -13.54
CA LEU A 1091 42.34 -34.93 -14.55
C LEU A 1091 41.19 -35.81 -14.02
N SER A 1092 40.06 -35.74 -14.75
CA SER A 1092 39.19 -36.85 -15.17
C SER A 1092 38.11 -37.48 -14.26
N SER A 1093 36.87 -37.08 -14.54
CA SER A 1093 35.81 -37.96 -15.09
C SER A 1093 34.76 -38.65 -14.19
N ARG A 1094 33.61 -38.90 -14.84
CA ARG A 1094 32.50 -39.83 -14.50
C ARG A 1094 31.59 -39.47 -13.31
N GLY A 1095 30.57 -38.66 -13.62
CA GLY A 1095 29.20 -38.92 -13.16
C GLY A 1095 28.38 -39.48 -14.33
N ARG A 1096 27.62 -40.57 -14.11
CA ARG A 1096 26.58 -41.08 -15.02
C ARG A 1096 25.32 -41.37 -14.18
N HIS A 1097 24.17 -41.12 -14.79
CA HIS A 1097 22.78 -41.45 -14.40
C HIS A 1097 22.52 -42.16 -13.07
N ASN A 1098 21.56 -41.62 -12.30
CA ASN A 1098 20.17 -42.09 -12.47
C ASN A 1098 19.16 -41.03 -12.01
N THR A 1099 17.94 -41.14 -12.54
CA THR A 1099 16.75 -40.28 -12.38
C THR A 1099 17.00 -38.79 -12.62
#